data_AF-A0A7H5A2X7-F1
#
_entry.id   AF-A0A7H5A2X7-F1
#
_cell.length_a   1.000
_cell.length_b   1.000
_cell.length_c   1.000
_cell.angle_alpha   90.00
_cell.angle_beta   90.00
_cell.angle_gamma   90.00
#
_symmetry.space_group_name_H-M   'P 1'
#
loop_
_entity.id
_entity.type
_entity.pdbx_description
1 polymer ?
#
loop_
_entity_poly.entity_id
_entity_poly.type
_entity_poly.pdbx_seq_one_letter_code
_entity_poly.pdbx_strand_id
1 'polypeptide(L)'
;MHKFSLSLFTLSLGVALMPLAHAATTPVQEHLLEQVRLGEASKREDLVRQSLYRLELIDPNNPDVVAARMRYLLRQGDTAGAKQQLERLAKLAPESPELKASRDEMKSSTGDGRQELQQARLLGVAGKVDEAIAAYEKLFNGVPDDDDAAIEYWTLVARLPARHTEGINQLKKLNARLPGNVSLQTALAKQMFGDNKPEEGFAYLEQMSRSAAGRGIAADIWFNEVKSMPVSRASVQALQRFLMQFPTGSTSANARVLLDQQQTQLKDPTFRDRAEGLAAVKAGKGSAAVADLQQAVRADAKDSDAVGALGQAYSQRGDRARAVAQLSKAIKMDPDSPSRDKWDSLLKTNRYWLLIKQGDSALKSGQLAQAQNNYAQAQRIDNTDSYAVLGLGDVAAARKENAAAEHYYQRALRMDRGNSLAVRGLANLYRAESPEKASAYIASLSPGQRRSIDDIERSLTNDRLEKQAEALESQGNWAQAAEVQRRRLALDPDSVWIAYRLSRDLVSAGSRSEADAIMRAMVNRQPGDADRVYAYGLYLSGNNQDEMALAQINALPRGQWTDNIRELEARLQSDNVLRHANQLRDSGQEARAIALINQQPTSVRYALTLADWAQQRGDSQTAIAEYQRVLGQQPDNGDARLGLAEVYLADGDKNAARAQVAQLKGEDIDSINMQRRIAQAQAGLGDRAQAQQTFARIVPQAKAQPPSMESALVLRDAARFQAQNGEPQQALEGYKDAMVASGVARERPQDNDTFTRLTRNDSSDDWLKRGIRSDAADLYRQQDLNVTLEHDYWGSSGTGGYSDLKAHTTMLHVDAPLADGRMFFRTDLVNMDAGSFSTKSDGSYSPSWGTCGEIACTGGSKHQSDSGASVAVGWKNDTWSGDIGTTPMGFNVVDVVGGLSYSSDVGPLGYTVNLHRRPISSSLLAFGGQKDNPNDGHTGKTWGGVRADGGGVSLSYDKGEANGVWSSLGVDQLTGKNVADNWRVRWMTGYYYKVINEDNRRVTVGLNNMLWHYDKDLSGYTLGQGGYYSPQEYVSFSVPVTWRQRTANWSWELGGSVSWSHSRTKTEARYPLLNLIPSQYRHDASQLTEEGSSSSGVGYTARALIERRVTSNWFVGAAVDIQQAKDYTPSHALLYVRYSASGWQGDMDIPPQPLVPYADW
;
A
#
# COMPACT_ATOMS: atom_id res chain seq x y z
N MET A 1 -12.24 -47.70 -20.01
CA MET A 1 -12.45 -46.92 -18.78
C MET A 1 -12.69 -45.47 -19.22
N HIS A 2 -13.95 -45.09 -19.42
CA HIS A 2 -14.77 -44.25 -18.51
C HIS A 2 -14.33 -42.78 -18.49
N LYS A 3 -15.15 -41.77 -18.83
CA LYS A 3 -16.53 -41.68 -19.35
C LYS A 3 -16.68 -40.31 -20.05
N PHE A 4 -17.25 -40.33 -21.25
CA PHE A 4 -17.86 -39.20 -21.98
C PHE A 4 -19.33 -39.06 -21.53
N SER A 5 -19.91 -37.85 -21.60
CA SER A 5 -21.27 -37.68 -22.18
C SER A 5 -21.66 -36.20 -22.36
N LEU A 6 -21.89 -35.85 -23.63
CA LEU A 6 -22.82 -34.83 -24.11
C LEU A 6 -24.19 -35.51 -24.36
N SER A 7 -25.29 -34.78 -24.14
CA SER A 7 -26.66 -35.05 -24.67
C SER A 7 -27.48 -33.75 -24.49
N LEU A 8 -28.25 -33.15 -25.41
CA LEU A 8 -28.95 -33.55 -26.64
C LEU A 8 -29.90 -34.76 -26.49
N PHE A 9 -31.16 -34.50 -26.11
CA PHE A 9 -32.41 -35.15 -26.57
C PHE A 9 -33.58 -34.20 -26.16
N THR A 10 -34.14 -33.42 -27.10
CA THR A 10 -35.37 -33.63 -27.91
C THR A 10 -36.71 -33.38 -27.20
N LEU A 11 -37.49 -32.48 -27.84
CA LEU A 11 -38.93 -32.48 -28.11
C LEU A 11 -39.84 -33.44 -27.31
N SER A 12 -40.91 -32.88 -26.74
CA SER A 12 -42.29 -33.23 -27.13
C SER A 12 -43.35 -32.41 -26.36
N LEU A 13 -44.30 -31.83 -27.13
CA LEU A 13 -45.70 -31.48 -26.78
C LEU A 13 -45.94 -30.51 -25.59
N GLY A 14 -46.70 -29.43 -25.69
CA GLY A 14 -47.87 -29.17 -26.53
C GLY A 14 -49.13 -29.09 -25.65
N VAL A 15 -49.78 -27.91 -25.69
CA VAL A 15 -51.20 -27.64 -25.38
C VAL A 15 -51.59 -27.42 -23.91
N ALA A 16 -51.78 -26.15 -23.52
CA ALA A 16 -53.02 -25.66 -22.90
C ALA A 16 -53.02 -24.12 -22.68
N LEU A 17 -52.65 -23.34 -23.69
CA LEU A 17 -53.11 -21.95 -23.84
C LEU A 17 -53.36 -21.75 -25.33
N MET A 18 -54.56 -22.13 -25.77
CA MET A 18 -55.08 -21.83 -27.10
C MET A 18 -55.68 -20.42 -27.06
N PRO A 19 -55.00 -19.37 -27.57
CA PRO A 19 -55.72 -18.38 -28.35
C PRO A 19 -56.07 -19.04 -29.69
N LEU A 20 -57.29 -18.80 -30.16
CA LEU A 20 -57.80 -19.26 -31.46
C LEU A 20 -56.72 -19.08 -32.54
N ALA A 21 -56.21 -20.20 -33.07
CA ALA A 21 -55.33 -20.20 -34.23
C ALA A 21 -56.09 -19.54 -35.40
N HIS A 22 -55.71 -18.32 -35.74
CA HIS A 22 -55.93 -17.80 -37.08
C HIS A 22 -54.91 -18.49 -37.96
N ALA A 23 -55.38 -19.31 -38.90
CA ALA A 23 -54.52 -19.99 -39.87
C ALA A 23 -53.61 -18.97 -40.56
N ALA A 24 -52.30 -19.17 -40.48
CA ALA A 24 -51.35 -18.34 -41.21
C ALA A 24 -51.67 -18.39 -42.71
N THR A 25 -51.83 -17.22 -43.33
CA THR A 25 -52.12 -17.08 -44.76
C THR A 25 -51.01 -17.75 -45.57
N THR A 26 -51.39 -18.62 -46.51
CA THR A 26 -50.45 -19.25 -47.43
C THR A 26 -49.87 -18.21 -48.41
N PRO A 27 -48.66 -18.41 -48.97
CA PRO A 27 -48.07 -17.47 -49.94
C PRO A 27 -48.98 -17.19 -51.15
N VAL A 28 -49.84 -18.15 -51.52
CA VAL A 28 -50.83 -18.00 -52.59
C VAL A 28 -51.98 -17.07 -52.16
N GLN A 29 -52.46 -17.17 -50.91
CA GLN A 29 -53.47 -16.25 -50.37
C GLN A 29 -52.90 -14.83 -50.24
N GLU A 30 -51.65 -14.68 -49.82
CA GLU A 30 -51.00 -13.38 -49.69
C GLU A 30 -50.82 -12.69 -51.05
N HIS A 31 -50.40 -13.43 -52.08
CA HIS A 31 -50.34 -12.91 -53.45
C HIS A 31 -51.71 -12.51 -54.00
N LEU A 32 -52.77 -13.29 -53.73
CA LEU A 32 -54.13 -12.95 -54.16
C LEU A 32 -54.69 -11.74 -53.39
N LEU A 33 -54.39 -11.58 -52.10
CA LEU A 33 -54.74 -10.39 -51.32
C LEU A 33 -54.00 -9.15 -51.84
N GLU A 34 -52.74 -9.30 -52.26
CA GLU A 34 -51.98 -8.23 -52.92
C GLU A 34 -52.61 -7.84 -54.27
N GLN A 35 -53.07 -8.81 -55.07
CA GLN A 35 -53.83 -8.52 -56.30
C GLN A 35 -55.17 -7.82 -56.01
N VAL A 36 -55.84 -8.13 -54.91
CA VAL A 36 -57.01 -7.37 -54.45
C VAL A 36 -56.62 -5.93 -54.15
N ARG A 37 -55.61 -5.68 -53.31
CA ARG A 37 -55.15 -4.30 -52.98
C ARG A 37 -54.75 -3.52 -54.23
N LEU A 38 -54.04 -4.17 -55.16
CA LEU A 38 -53.63 -3.54 -56.42
C LEU A 38 -54.82 -3.28 -57.36
N GLY A 39 -55.81 -4.17 -57.38
CA GLY A 39 -57.08 -3.97 -58.07
C GLY A 39 -57.90 -2.80 -57.49
N GLU A 40 -57.95 -2.68 -56.16
CA GLU A 40 -58.59 -1.57 -55.44
C GLU A 40 -57.91 -0.24 -55.79
N ALA A 41 -56.58 -0.17 -55.68
CA ALA A 41 -55.81 1.02 -56.01
C ALA A 41 -55.90 1.42 -57.50
N SER A 42 -56.03 0.45 -58.40
CA SER A 42 -56.13 0.68 -59.85
C SER A 42 -57.57 0.78 -60.38
N LYS A 43 -58.59 0.73 -59.50
CA LYS A 43 -60.03 0.71 -59.85
C LYS A 43 -60.43 -0.41 -60.83
N ARG A 44 -59.70 -1.52 -60.82
CA ARG A 44 -60.00 -2.72 -61.62
C ARG A 44 -60.85 -3.69 -60.81
N GLU A 45 -62.15 -3.39 -60.76
CA GLU A 45 -63.15 -4.18 -60.02
C GLU A 45 -63.27 -5.63 -60.53
N ASP A 46 -62.92 -5.88 -61.80
CA ASP A 46 -62.81 -7.20 -62.39
C ASP A 46 -61.71 -8.04 -61.72
N LEU A 47 -60.53 -7.44 -61.50
CA LEU A 47 -59.39 -8.08 -60.83
C LEU A 47 -59.69 -8.35 -59.35
N VAL A 48 -60.31 -7.38 -58.67
CA VAL A 48 -60.74 -7.50 -57.27
C VAL A 48 -61.72 -8.65 -57.11
N ARG A 49 -62.78 -8.69 -57.93
CA ARG A 49 -63.81 -9.73 -57.89
C ARG A 49 -63.26 -11.13 -58.15
N GLN A 50 -62.41 -11.30 -59.16
CA GLN A 50 -61.83 -12.62 -59.48
C GLN A 50 -60.90 -13.12 -58.37
N SER A 51 -60.11 -12.22 -57.79
CA SER A 51 -59.17 -12.56 -56.72
C SER A 51 -59.90 -12.86 -55.41
N LEU A 52 -60.91 -12.07 -55.06
CA LEU A 52 -61.80 -12.32 -53.92
C LEU A 52 -62.54 -13.65 -54.04
N TYR A 53 -63.07 -13.97 -55.22
CA TYR A 53 -63.76 -15.24 -55.45
C TYR A 53 -62.85 -16.44 -55.18
N ARG A 54 -61.59 -16.38 -55.62
CA ARG A 54 -60.60 -17.44 -55.35
C ARG A 54 -60.22 -17.51 -53.88
N LEU A 55 -60.06 -16.36 -53.22
CA LEU A 55 -59.78 -16.30 -51.78
C LEU A 55 -60.92 -16.88 -50.94
N GLU A 56 -62.17 -16.59 -51.28
CA GLU A 56 -63.36 -17.13 -50.61
C GLU A 56 -63.50 -18.65 -50.79
N LEU A 57 -63.02 -19.22 -51.90
CA LEU A 57 -62.98 -20.67 -52.09
C LEU A 57 -61.88 -21.36 -51.27
N ILE A 58 -60.79 -20.65 -50.97
CA ILE A 58 -59.65 -21.20 -50.23
C ILE A 58 -59.90 -21.14 -48.72
N ASP A 59 -60.24 -19.96 -48.20
CA ASP A 59 -60.57 -19.76 -46.79
C ASP A 59 -61.64 -18.67 -46.63
N PRO A 60 -62.93 -19.04 -46.63
CA PRO A 60 -64.04 -18.10 -46.57
C PRO A 60 -64.20 -17.42 -45.20
N ASN A 61 -63.47 -17.86 -44.16
CA ASN A 61 -63.53 -17.28 -42.81
C ASN A 61 -62.28 -16.49 -42.44
N ASN A 62 -61.32 -16.37 -43.36
CA ASN A 62 -60.13 -15.55 -43.15
C ASN A 62 -60.53 -14.07 -42.96
N PRO A 63 -60.10 -13.41 -41.86
CA PRO A 63 -60.46 -12.01 -41.58
C PRO A 63 -60.10 -11.04 -42.71
N ASP A 64 -58.95 -11.21 -43.38
CA ASP A 64 -58.53 -10.37 -44.50
C ASP A 64 -59.48 -10.49 -45.70
N VAL A 65 -59.96 -11.71 -45.96
CA VAL A 65 -60.87 -12.01 -47.08
C VAL A 65 -62.26 -11.44 -46.79
N VAL A 66 -62.75 -11.60 -45.57
CA VAL A 66 -64.04 -11.03 -45.14
C VAL A 66 -63.99 -9.49 -45.15
N ALA A 67 -62.89 -8.89 -44.68
CA ALA A 67 -62.66 -7.43 -44.74
C ALA A 67 -62.58 -6.91 -46.18
N ALA A 68 -61.83 -7.61 -47.05
CA ALA A 68 -61.74 -7.24 -48.46
C ALA A 68 -63.08 -7.39 -49.20
N ARG A 69 -63.88 -8.42 -48.86
CA ARG A 69 -65.24 -8.57 -49.39
C ARG A 69 -66.17 -7.46 -48.91
N MET A 70 -66.06 -7.05 -47.65
CA MET A 70 -66.79 -5.92 -47.10
C MET A 70 -66.47 -4.62 -47.88
N ARG A 71 -65.18 -4.31 -48.08
CA ARG A 71 -64.75 -3.14 -48.88
C ARG A 71 -65.25 -3.19 -50.32
N TYR A 72 -65.22 -4.36 -50.95
CA TYR A 72 -65.79 -4.56 -52.28
C TYR A 72 -67.29 -4.25 -52.30
N LEU A 73 -68.08 -4.73 -51.33
CA LEU A 73 -69.51 -4.44 -51.24
C LEU A 73 -69.79 -2.95 -51.02
N LEU A 74 -69.00 -2.27 -50.17
CA LEU A 74 -69.10 -0.81 -50.00
C LEU A 74 -68.87 -0.05 -51.31
N ARG A 75 -67.86 -0.43 -52.11
CA ARG A 75 -67.60 0.19 -53.41
C ARG A 75 -68.68 -0.07 -54.45
N GLN A 76 -69.38 -1.19 -54.36
CA GLN A 76 -70.54 -1.51 -55.19
C GLN A 76 -71.84 -0.81 -54.69
N GLY A 77 -71.78 -0.09 -53.57
CA GLY A 77 -72.93 0.60 -52.98
C GLY A 77 -73.84 -0.29 -52.12
N ASP A 78 -73.48 -1.56 -51.90
CA ASP A 78 -74.23 -2.50 -51.06
C ASP A 78 -73.84 -2.36 -49.59
N THR A 79 -74.38 -1.33 -48.95
CA THR A 79 -74.12 -1.02 -47.53
C THR A 79 -74.72 -2.06 -46.58
N ALA A 80 -75.83 -2.70 -46.96
CA ALA A 80 -76.46 -3.74 -46.15
C ALA A 80 -75.62 -5.02 -46.16
N GLY A 81 -75.14 -5.44 -47.33
CA GLY A 81 -74.22 -6.56 -47.47
C GLY A 81 -72.87 -6.31 -46.79
N ALA A 82 -72.32 -5.10 -46.90
CA ALA A 82 -71.11 -4.72 -46.19
C ALA A 82 -71.28 -4.76 -44.66
N LYS A 83 -72.42 -4.30 -44.13
CA LYS A 83 -72.73 -4.39 -42.69
C LYS A 83 -72.80 -5.83 -42.21
N GLN A 84 -73.39 -6.72 -42.99
CA GLN A 84 -73.39 -8.16 -42.68
C GLN A 84 -71.97 -8.74 -42.63
N GLN A 85 -71.10 -8.39 -43.58
CA GLN A 85 -69.71 -8.84 -43.54
C GLN A 85 -68.93 -8.24 -42.37
N LEU A 86 -69.20 -7.00 -41.96
CA LEU A 86 -68.61 -6.38 -40.78
C LEU A 86 -69.06 -7.08 -39.49
N GLU A 87 -70.34 -7.39 -39.35
CA GLU A 87 -70.87 -8.17 -38.21
C GLU A 87 -70.30 -9.58 -38.19
N ARG A 88 -70.11 -10.19 -39.36
CA ARG A 88 -69.46 -11.50 -39.51
C ARG A 88 -68.00 -11.43 -39.09
N LEU A 89 -67.26 -10.41 -39.53
CA LEU A 89 -65.87 -10.16 -39.13
C LEU A 89 -65.76 -9.91 -37.62
N ALA A 90 -66.73 -9.20 -37.03
CA ALA A 90 -66.78 -8.93 -35.59
C ALA A 90 -66.96 -10.21 -34.75
N LYS A 91 -67.64 -11.22 -35.29
CA LYS A 91 -67.80 -12.54 -34.64
C LYS A 91 -66.59 -13.45 -34.87
N LEU A 92 -66.03 -13.42 -36.08
CA LEU A 92 -64.91 -14.29 -36.45
C LEU A 92 -63.59 -13.86 -35.80
N ALA A 93 -63.32 -12.56 -35.74
CA ALA A 93 -62.04 -12.02 -35.25
C ALA A 93 -62.23 -10.70 -34.47
N PRO A 94 -62.80 -10.75 -33.25
CA PRO A 94 -63.27 -9.59 -32.48
C PRO A 94 -62.18 -8.57 -32.08
N GLU A 95 -60.91 -8.98 -32.05
CA GLU A 95 -59.76 -8.11 -31.75
C GLU A 95 -58.80 -7.92 -32.94
N SER A 96 -59.22 -8.28 -34.15
CA SER A 96 -58.36 -8.19 -35.33
C SER A 96 -58.14 -6.73 -35.78
N PRO A 97 -56.93 -6.39 -36.28
CA PRO A 97 -56.67 -5.12 -36.96
C PRO A 97 -57.64 -4.88 -38.12
N GLU A 98 -58.01 -5.93 -38.84
CA GLU A 98 -58.91 -5.90 -40.00
C GLU A 98 -60.33 -5.51 -39.60
N LEU A 99 -60.81 -5.96 -38.43
CA LEU A 99 -62.09 -5.54 -37.88
C LEU A 99 -62.08 -4.07 -37.50
N LYS A 100 -60.99 -3.58 -36.90
CA LYS A 100 -60.86 -2.17 -36.53
C LYS A 100 -60.87 -1.29 -37.78
N ALA A 101 -60.03 -1.59 -38.77
CA ALA A 101 -59.99 -0.89 -40.04
C ALA A 101 -61.34 -0.94 -40.79
N SER A 102 -62.00 -2.10 -40.81
CA SER A 102 -63.32 -2.24 -41.45
C SER A 102 -64.43 -1.46 -40.73
N ARG A 103 -64.34 -1.28 -39.39
CA ARG A 103 -65.28 -0.41 -38.65
C ARG A 103 -65.09 1.05 -39.02
N ASP A 104 -63.85 1.52 -39.11
CA ASP A 104 -63.53 2.90 -39.47
C ASP A 104 -63.91 3.21 -40.93
N GLU A 105 -63.71 2.26 -41.84
CA GLU A 105 -64.12 2.38 -43.23
C GLU A 105 -65.65 2.34 -43.40
N MET A 106 -66.36 1.51 -42.61
CA MET A 106 -67.82 1.52 -42.55
C MET A 106 -68.36 2.87 -42.04
N LYS A 107 -67.71 3.42 -41.01
CA LYS A 107 -68.10 4.68 -40.35
C LYS A 107 -67.87 5.89 -41.27
N SER A 108 -66.74 5.93 -41.97
CA SER A 108 -66.42 7.02 -42.92
C SER A 108 -67.21 6.94 -44.24
N SER A 109 -67.67 5.75 -44.62
CA SER A 109 -68.39 5.50 -45.88
C SER A 109 -69.93 5.53 -45.79
N THR A 110 -70.51 5.55 -44.58
CA THR A 110 -71.98 5.49 -44.37
C THR A 110 -72.49 6.49 -43.31
N GLY A 111 -73.75 6.95 -43.45
CA GLY A 111 -74.45 7.75 -42.44
C GLY A 111 -73.74 9.05 -42.01
N ASP A 112 -73.76 9.32 -40.71
CA ASP A 112 -73.24 10.54 -40.06
C ASP A 112 -71.72 10.70 -40.22
N GLY A 113 -70.94 9.61 -40.23
CA GLY A 113 -69.48 9.70 -40.33
C GLY A 113 -68.97 10.22 -41.67
N ARG A 114 -69.74 10.04 -42.77
CA ARG A 114 -69.45 10.71 -44.06
C ARG A 114 -69.65 12.22 -43.96
N GLN A 115 -70.67 12.68 -43.22
CA GLN A 115 -70.90 14.10 -42.98
C GLN A 115 -69.82 14.71 -42.08
N GLU A 116 -69.41 14.00 -41.02
CA GLU A 116 -68.33 14.42 -40.12
C GLU A 116 -66.98 14.55 -40.84
N LEU A 117 -66.62 13.60 -41.71
CA LEU A 117 -65.40 13.68 -42.53
C LEU A 117 -65.45 14.87 -43.49
N GLN A 118 -66.60 15.11 -44.12
CA GLN A 118 -66.78 16.26 -45.01
C GLN A 118 -66.68 17.58 -44.24
N GLN A 119 -67.17 17.63 -43.00
CA GLN A 119 -67.00 18.79 -42.12
C GLN A 119 -65.53 19.05 -41.77
N ALA A 120 -64.76 18.00 -41.44
CA ALA A 120 -63.33 18.12 -41.16
C ALA A 120 -62.53 18.67 -42.36
N ARG A 121 -62.86 18.21 -43.58
CA ARG A 121 -62.29 18.72 -44.83
C ARG A 121 -62.63 20.20 -45.07
N LEU A 122 -63.88 20.58 -44.85
CA LEU A 122 -64.33 21.97 -44.98
C LEU A 122 -63.58 22.91 -44.01
N LEU A 123 -63.36 22.48 -42.76
CA LEU A 123 -62.56 23.25 -41.79
C LEU A 123 -61.11 23.44 -42.27
N GLY A 124 -60.50 22.40 -42.84
CA GLY A 124 -59.14 22.46 -43.38
C GLY A 124 -59.00 23.39 -44.58
N VAL A 125 -60.00 23.43 -45.47
CA VAL A 125 -60.05 24.37 -46.61
C VAL A 125 -60.31 25.80 -46.14
N ALA A 126 -61.13 26.00 -45.11
CA ALA A 126 -61.41 27.30 -44.51
C ALA A 126 -60.24 27.88 -43.69
N GLY A 127 -59.09 27.19 -43.63
CA GLY A 127 -57.89 27.66 -42.92
C GLY A 127 -57.93 27.45 -41.40
N LYS A 128 -58.96 26.81 -40.86
CA LYS A 128 -59.10 26.47 -39.43
C LYS A 128 -58.37 25.16 -39.12
N VAL A 129 -57.04 25.20 -39.22
CA VAL A 129 -56.19 24.00 -39.19
C VAL A 129 -56.32 23.21 -37.88
N ASP A 130 -56.30 23.87 -36.73
CA ASP A 130 -56.44 23.21 -35.42
C ASP A 130 -57.81 22.52 -35.26
N GLU A 131 -58.90 23.21 -35.64
CA GLU A 131 -60.26 22.65 -35.58
C GLU A 131 -60.43 21.46 -36.53
N ALA A 132 -59.80 21.52 -37.72
CA ALA A 132 -59.81 20.43 -38.69
C ALA A 132 -59.09 19.19 -38.15
N ILE A 133 -57.88 19.35 -37.60
CA ILE A 133 -57.08 18.26 -37.02
C ILE A 133 -57.86 17.61 -35.86
N ALA A 134 -58.45 18.40 -34.98
CA ALA A 134 -59.28 17.90 -33.89
C ALA A 134 -60.51 17.12 -34.39
N ALA A 135 -61.12 17.57 -35.50
CA ALA A 135 -62.24 16.86 -36.13
C ALA A 135 -61.82 15.50 -36.72
N TYR A 136 -60.65 15.41 -37.35
CA TYR A 136 -60.07 14.13 -37.79
C TYR A 136 -59.77 13.21 -36.59
N GLU A 137 -59.09 13.72 -35.55
CA GLU A 137 -58.74 12.93 -34.36
C GLU A 137 -59.99 12.42 -33.63
N LYS A 138 -61.07 13.21 -33.59
CA LYS A 138 -62.35 12.81 -33.01
C LYS A 138 -63.05 11.74 -33.85
N LEU A 139 -63.04 11.86 -35.18
CA LEU A 139 -63.72 10.90 -36.06
C LEU A 139 -63.06 9.51 -36.00
N PHE A 140 -61.73 9.47 -36.03
CA PHE A 140 -60.90 8.26 -36.10
C PHE A 140 -60.33 7.80 -34.75
N ASN A 141 -60.65 8.50 -33.64
CA ASN A 141 -60.10 8.23 -32.31
C ASN A 141 -58.54 8.19 -32.29
N GLY A 142 -57.93 9.14 -33.00
CA GLY A 142 -56.49 9.20 -33.25
C GLY A 142 -56.15 9.54 -34.71
N VAL A 143 -54.98 9.10 -35.17
CA VAL A 143 -54.54 9.28 -36.56
C VAL A 143 -55.37 8.36 -37.48
N PRO A 144 -55.88 8.83 -38.63
CA PRO A 144 -56.57 7.98 -39.58
C PRO A 144 -55.67 6.83 -40.08
N ASP A 145 -56.18 5.61 -40.05
CA ASP A 145 -55.48 4.42 -40.56
C ASP A 145 -55.61 4.26 -42.10
N ASP A 146 -56.59 4.92 -42.72
CA ASP A 146 -56.77 5.01 -44.18
C ASP A 146 -55.72 5.91 -44.84
N ASP A 147 -55.14 5.47 -45.96
CA ASP A 147 -54.03 6.15 -46.64
C ASP A 147 -54.43 7.56 -47.15
N ASP A 148 -55.62 7.70 -47.73
CA ASP A 148 -56.08 8.99 -48.28
C ASP A 148 -56.42 9.97 -47.16
N ALA A 149 -57.12 9.53 -46.11
CA ALA A 149 -57.40 10.33 -44.92
C ALA A 149 -56.12 10.68 -44.13
N ALA A 150 -55.13 9.80 -44.09
CA ALA A 150 -53.83 10.05 -43.45
C ALA A 150 -53.02 11.11 -44.21
N ILE A 151 -53.02 11.09 -45.55
CA ILE A 151 -52.37 12.13 -46.36
C ILE A 151 -53.02 13.49 -46.08
N GLU A 152 -54.35 13.56 -46.01
CA GLU A 152 -55.09 14.78 -45.67
C GLU A 152 -54.74 15.27 -44.26
N TYR A 153 -54.79 14.38 -43.26
CA TYR A 153 -54.48 14.68 -41.86
C TYR A 153 -53.06 15.21 -41.68
N TRP A 154 -52.05 14.48 -42.17
CA TRP A 154 -50.65 14.88 -41.99
C TRP A 154 -50.30 16.14 -42.81
N THR A 155 -50.99 16.40 -43.91
CA THR A 155 -50.88 17.68 -44.64
C THR A 155 -51.40 18.85 -43.82
N LEU A 156 -52.45 18.65 -43.02
CA LEU A 156 -52.95 19.66 -42.08
C LEU A 156 -52.00 19.82 -40.87
N VAL A 157 -51.51 18.73 -40.28
CA VAL A 157 -50.55 18.77 -39.16
C VAL A 157 -49.27 19.50 -39.56
N ALA A 158 -48.78 19.26 -40.79
CA ALA A 158 -47.62 19.97 -41.31
C ALA A 158 -47.84 21.49 -41.43
N ARG A 159 -49.07 22.02 -41.39
CA ARG A 159 -49.32 23.47 -41.39
C ARG A 159 -49.26 24.09 -39.99
N LEU A 160 -49.22 23.29 -38.92
CA LEU A 160 -49.09 23.79 -37.55
C LEU A 160 -47.61 24.03 -37.19
N PRO A 161 -47.19 25.26 -36.82
CA PRO A 161 -45.78 25.55 -36.52
C PRO A 161 -45.17 24.63 -35.45
N ALA A 162 -45.92 24.30 -34.41
CA ALA A 162 -45.45 23.45 -33.31
C ALA A 162 -45.29 21.96 -33.70
N ARG A 163 -46.03 21.48 -34.70
CA ARG A 163 -46.04 20.08 -35.17
C ARG A 163 -45.56 19.94 -36.62
N HIS A 164 -44.99 21.01 -37.17
CA HIS A 164 -44.58 21.11 -38.56
C HIS A 164 -43.62 19.98 -38.95
N THR A 165 -42.52 19.85 -38.20
CA THR A 165 -41.49 18.82 -38.43
C THR A 165 -42.04 17.40 -38.30
N GLU A 166 -42.97 17.18 -37.36
CA GLU A 166 -43.64 15.89 -37.18
C GLU A 166 -44.46 15.53 -38.42
N GLY A 167 -45.33 16.44 -38.88
CA GLY A 167 -46.16 16.24 -40.07
C GLY A 167 -45.36 15.97 -41.34
N ILE A 168 -44.29 16.76 -41.58
CA ILE A 168 -43.40 16.54 -42.73
C ILE A 168 -42.72 15.17 -42.68
N ASN A 169 -42.21 14.76 -41.51
CA ASN A 169 -41.56 13.45 -41.37
C ASN A 169 -42.53 12.30 -41.64
N GLN A 170 -43.79 12.41 -41.21
CA GLN A 170 -44.81 11.39 -41.47
C GLN A 170 -45.23 11.36 -42.95
N LEU A 171 -45.41 12.51 -43.61
CA LEU A 171 -45.66 12.56 -45.06
C LEU A 171 -44.51 11.95 -45.87
N LYS A 172 -43.26 12.18 -45.48
CA LYS A 172 -42.09 11.55 -46.11
C LYS A 172 -42.10 10.02 -45.94
N LYS A 173 -42.46 9.52 -44.76
CA LYS A 173 -42.64 8.07 -44.51
C LYS A 173 -43.77 7.48 -45.35
N LEU A 174 -44.91 8.16 -45.44
CA LEU A 174 -46.03 7.76 -46.30
C LEU A 174 -45.60 7.69 -47.78
N ASN A 175 -44.80 8.65 -48.26
CA ASN A 175 -44.34 8.66 -49.66
C ASN A 175 -43.36 7.52 -49.97
N ALA A 176 -42.61 7.03 -48.97
CA ALA A 176 -41.78 5.84 -49.11
C ALA A 176 -42.62 4.55 -49.23
N ARG A 177 -43.78 4.49 -48.55
CA ARG A 177 -44.73 3.36 -48.62
C ARG A 177 -45.63 3.39 -49.87
N LEU A 178 -46.00 4.59 -50.33
CA LEU A 178 -46.92 4.83 -51.46
C LEU A 178 -46.19 5.56 -52.62
N PRO A 179 -45.17 4.93 -53.25
CA PRO A 179 -44.41 5.59 -54.30
C PRO A 179 -45.30 5.90 -55.52
N GLY A 180 -45.33 7.17 -55.94
CA GLY A 180 -46.06 7.61 -57.14
C GLY A 180 -47.45 8.19 -56.87
N ASN A 181 -47.89 8.31 -55.61
CA ASN A 181 -49.12 9.02 -55.26
C ASN A 181 -48.97 10.53 -55.55
N VAL A 182 -49.69 11.02 -56.57
CA VAL A 182 -49.58 12.40 -57.07
C VAL A 182 -50.04 13.43 -56.03
N SER A 183 -51.08 13.14 -55.25
CA SER A 183 -51.63 14.04 -54.22
C SER A 183 -50.63 14.25 -53.08
N LEU A 184 -50.01 13.18 -52.60
CA LEU A 184 -48.99 13.21 -51.55
C LEU A 184 -47.72 13.95 -52.01
N GLN A 185 -47.24 13.67 -53.21
CA GLN A 185 -46.06 14.34 -53.76
C GLN A 185 -46.34 15.85 -54.00
N THR A 186 -47.56 16.21 -54.39
CA THR A 186 -47.98 17.62 -54.49
C THR A 186 -47.94 18.33 -53.14
N ALA A 187 -48.44 17.67 -52.08
CA ALA A 187 -48.42 18.22 -50.72
C ALA A 187 -46.98 18.40 -50.23
N LEU A 188 -46.12 17.40 -50.40
CA LEU A 188 -44.70 17.48 -50.05
C LEU A 188 -43.96 18.58 -50.82
N ALA A 189 -44.17 18.69 -52.14
CA ALA A 189 -43.54 19.73 -52.95
C ALA A 189 -43.89 21.14 -52.43
N LYS A 190 -45.19 21.41 -52.21
CA LYS A 190 -45.67 22.71 -51.69
C LYS A 190 -45.12 23.03 -50.30
N GLN A 191 -45.05 22.04 -49.42
CA GLN A 191 -44.48 22.23 -48.08
C GLN A 191 -42.97 22.53 -48.15
N MET A 192 -42.21 21.85 -49.01
CA MET A 192 -40.79 22.14 -49.17
C MET A 192 -40.53 23.54 -49.72
N PHE A 193 -41.38 24.05 -50.61
CA PHE A 193 -41.29 25.46 -51.03
C PHE A 193 -41.63 26.42 -49.88
N GLY A 194 -42.67 26.12 -49.09
CA GLY A 194 -43.01 26.89 -47.87
C GLY A 194 -41.89 26.91 -46.83
N ASP A 195 -41.17 25.81 -46.69
CA ASP A 195 -40.00 25.63 -45.79
C ASP A 195 -38.72 26.31 -46.28
N ASN A 196 -38.77 26.98 -47.43
CA ASN A 196 -37.60 27.53 -48.11
C ASN A 196 -36.55 26.43 -48.44
N LYS A 197 -37.03 25.25 -48.83
CA LYS A 197 -36.24 24.08 -49.30
C LYS A 197 -36.57 23.76 -50.78
N PRO A 198 -36.28 24.69 -51.71
CA PRO A 198 -36.72 24.57 -53.10
C PRO A 198 -36.16 23.35 -53.83
N GLU A 199 -34.93 22.92 -53.53
CA GLU A 199 -34.34 21.72 -54.16
C GLU A 199 -35.08 20.43 -53.79
N GLU A 200 -35.50 20.29 -52.54
CA GLU A 200 -36.35 19.16 -52.12
C GLU A 200 -37.73 19.24 -52.79
N GLY A 201 -38.29 20.45 -52.90
CA GLY A 201 -39.56 20.69 -53.59
C GLY A 201 -39.51 20.28 -55.07
N PHE A 202 -38.48 20.72 -55.80
CA PHE A 202 -38.28 20.36 -57.20
C PHE A 202 -38.02 18.86 -57.40
N ALA A 203 -37.34 18.19 -56.45
CA ALA A 203 -37.14 16.74 -56.52
C ALA A 203 -38.46 15.96 -56.47
N TYR A 204 -39.43 16.38 -55.64
CA TYR A 204 -40.76 15.76 -55.62
C TYR A 204 -41.53 16.01 -56.92
N LEU A 205 -41.45 17.22 -57.50
CA LEU A 205 -42.06 17.51 -58.81
C LEU A 205 -41.42 16.69 -59.94
N GLU A 206 -40.12 16.44 -59.86
CA GLU A 206 -39.40 15.57 -60.80
C GLU A 206 -39.90 14.11 -60.67
N GLN A 207 -40.09 13.62 -59.44
CA GLN A 207 -40.68 12.31 -59.20
C GLN A 207 -42.11 12.21 -59.76
N MET A 208 -42.94 13.24 -59.56
CA MET A 208 -44.30 13.33 -60.09
C MET A 208 -44.33 13.29 -61.62
N SER A 209 -43.34 13.90 -62.28
CA SER A 209 -43.28 13.98 -63.74
C SER A 209 -43.08 12.63 -64.45
N ARG A 210 -42.70 11.59 -63.68
CA ARG A 210 -42.54 10.22 -64.16
C ARG A 210 -43.88 9.51 -64.41
N SER A 211 -44.98 9.98 -63.81
CA SER A 211 -46.32 9.44 -64.06
C SER A 211 -47.10 10.29 -65.09
N ALA A 212 -47.92 9.64 -65.92
CA ALA A 212 -48.73 10.34 -66.91
C ALA A 212 -49.74 11.31 -66.26
N ALA A 213 -50.30 10.94 -65.10
CA ALA A 213 -51.24 11.76 -64.35
C ALA A 213 -50.57 12.93 -63.61
N GLY A 214 -49.32 12.78 -63.16
CA GLY A 214 -48.59 13.80 -62.38
C GLY A 214 -47.83 14.83 -63.23
N ARG A 215 -47.50 14.51 -64.48
CA ARG A 215 -46.63 15.35 -65.33
C ARG A 215 -47.16 16.76 -65.59
N GLY A 216 -48.44 16.92 -65.88
CA GLY A 216 -49.04 18.24 -66.13
C GLY A 216 -49.04 19.11 -64.86
N ILE A 217 -49.48 18.54 -63.74
CA ILE A 217 -49.53 19.21 -62.43
C ILE A 217 -48.13 19.62 -61.97
N ALA A 218 -47.14 18.74 -62.17
CA ALA A 218 -45.76 19.03 -61.85
C ALA A 218 -45.20 20.19 -62.70
N ALA A 219 -45.54 20.24 -64.00
CA ALA A 219 -45.11 21.33 -64.88
C ALA A 219 -45.66 22.69 -64.43
N ASP A 220 -46.93 22.75 -64.04
CA ASP A 220 -47.57 24.01 -63.62
C ASP A 220 -47.02 24.52 -62.28
N ILE A 221 -46.85 23.63 -61.29
CA ILE A 221 -46.26 24.01 -60.00
C ILE A 221 -44.80 24.45 -60.20
N TRP A 222 -44.02 23.68 -60.95
CA TRP A 222 -42.60 23.99 -61.19
C TRP A 222 -42.46 25.35 -61.88
N PHE A 223 -43.24 25.61 -62.94
CA PHE A 223 -43.16 26.87 -63.66
C PHE A 223 -43.61 28.07 -62.81
N ASN A 224 -44.67 27.93 -62.02
CA ASN A 224 -45.13 29.01 -61.14
C ASN A 224 -44.08 29.37 -60.08
N GLU A 225 -43.40 28.37 -59.51
CA GLU A 225 -42.31 28.62 -58.57
C GLU A 225 -41.16 29.36 -59.24
N VAL A 226 -40.72 28.90 -60.42
CA VAL A 226 -39.64 29.54 -61.17
C VAL A 226 -40.02 30.96 -61.63
N LYS A 227 -41.29 31.20 -61.97
CA LYS A 227 -41.81 32.53 -62.32
C LYS A 227 -41.79 33.50 -61.15
N SER A 228 -41.94 33.01 -59.92
CA SER A 228 -41.90 33.84 -58.71
C SER A 228 -40.48 34.23 -58.27
N MET A 229 -39.46 33.59 -58.85
CA MET A 229 -38.06 33.90 -58.56
C MET A 229 -37.71 35.30 -59.10
N PRO A 230 -36.97 36.12 -58.32
CA PRO A 230 -36.38 37.35 -58.83
C PRO A 230 -35.46 37.04 -60.01
N VAL A 231 -35.47 37.94 -61.00
CA VAL A 231 -34.63 37.82 -62.20
C VAL A 231 -33.15 37.75 -61.78
N SER A 232 -32.52 36.62 -62.08
CA SER A 232 -31.14 36.30 -61.70
C SER A 232 -30.60 35.16 -62.58
N ARG A 233 -29.31 34.88 -62.53
CA ARG A 233 -28.74 33.67 -63.14
C ARG A 233 -29.39 32.40 -62.61
N ALA A 234 -29.81 32.39 -61.33
CA ALA A 234 -30.50 31.26 -60.73
C ALA A 234 -31.89 31.04 -61.35
N SER A 235 -32.66 32.10 -61.61
CA SER A 235 -33.97 31.97 -62.26
C SER A 235 -33.84 31.53 -63.73
N VAL A 236 -32.81 32.00 -64.44
CA VAL A 236 -32.46 31.54 -65.80
C VAL A 236 -32.10 30.05 -65.80
N GLN A 237 -31.27 29.59 -64.87
CA GLN A 237 -30.89 28.18 -64.75
C GLN A 237 -32.10 27.30 -64.39
N ALA A 238 -32.98 27.78 -63.51
CA ALA A 238 -34.19 27.06 -63.15
C ALA A 238 -35.16 26.93 -64.33
N LEU A 239 -35.28 27.96 -65.18
CA LEU A 239 -36.04 27.90 -66.44
C LEU A 239 -35.43 26.92 -67.44
N GLN A 240 -34.09 26.87 -67.55
CA GLN A 240 -33.40 25.89 -68.39
C GLN A 240 -33.64 24.46 -67.90
N ARG A 241 -33.54 24.22 -66.59
CA ARG A 241 -33.84 22.90 -65.98
C ARG A 241 -35.29 22.50 -66.21
N PHE A 242 -36.23 23.43 -66.05
CA PHE A 242 -37.64 23.21 -66.34
C PHE A 242 -37.86 22.76 -67.79
N LEU A 243 -37.24 23.44 -68.77
CA LEU A 243 -37.37 23.11 -70.19
C LEU A 243 -36.72 21.76 -70.57
N MET A 244 -35.70 21.30 -69.83
CA MET A 244 -35.16 19.95 -70.00
C MET A 244 -36.14 18.87 -69.51
N GLN A 245 -36.80 19.11 -68.36
CA GLN A 245 -37.74 18.14 -67.78
C GLN A 245 -39.09 18.13 -68.50
N PHE A 246 -39.53 19.28 -69.01
CA PHE A 246 -40.82 19.48 -69.70
C PHE A 246 -40.58 20.11 -71.08
N PRO A 247 -40.15 19.33 -72.09
CA PRO A 247 -39.76 19.88 -73.40
C PRO A 247 -40.96 20.34 -74.26
N THR A 248 -42.17 19.85 -73.96
CA THR A 248 -43.39 20.08 -74.74
C THR A 248 -44.57 20.42 -73.84
N GLY A 249 -45.46 21.32 -74.28
CA GLY A 249 -46.64 21.75 -73.54
C GLY A 249 -46.81 23.29 -73.57
N SER A 250 -47.99 23.78 -73.20
CA SER A 250 -48.29 25.22 -73.12
C SER A 250 -47.41 25.93 -72.08
N THR A 251 -47.21 25.32 -70.92
CA THR A 251 -46.34 25.82 -69.84
C THR A 251 -44.87 25.91 -70.29
N SER A 252 -44.40 24.96 -71.11
CA SER A 252 -43.07 25.00 -71.74
C SER A 252 -42.89 26.14 -72.74
N ALA A 253 -43.94 26.49 -73.49
CA ALA A 253 -43.91 27.66 -74.39
C ALA A 253 -43.76 28.96 -73.58
N ASN A 254 -44.51 29.11 -72.49
CA ASN A 254 -44.42 30.27 -71.60
C ASN A 254 -43.04 30.38 -70.92
N ALA A 255 -42.44 29.25 -70.54
CA ALA A 255 -41.11 29.22 -69.95
C ALA A 255 -40.00 29.66 -70.93
N ARG A 256 -40.13 29.36 -72.23
CA ARG A 256 -39.19 29.87 -73.25
C ARG A 256 -39.25 31.39 -73.37
N VAL A 257 -40.46 31.96 -73.36
CA VAL A 257 -40.65 33.42 -73.40
C VAL A 257 -40.04 34.09 -72.17
N LEU A 258 -40.31 33.55 -70.98
CA LEU A 258 -39.76 34.10 -69.74
C LEU A 258 -38.23 33.98 -69.69
N LEU A 259 -37.67 32.88 -70.21
CA LEU A 259 -36.22 32.67 -70.28
C LEU A 259 -35.54 33.73 -71.15
N ASP A 260 -36.08 34.01 -72.33
CA ASP A 260 -35.54 35.02 -73.25
C ASP A 260 -35.62 36.44 -72.66
N GLN A 261 -36.74 36.76 -72.00
CA GLN A 261 -36.91 38.03 -71.29
C GLN A 261 -35.86 38.21 -70.18
N GLN A 262 -35.68 37.21 -69.32
CA GLN A 262 -34.72 37.28 -68.23
C GLN A 262 -33.27 37.35 -68.74
N GLN A 263 -32.93 36.56 -69.77
CA GLN A 263 -31.60 36.61 -70.40
C GLN A 263 -31.30 37.97 -71.03
N THR A 264 -32.30 38.66 -71.57
CA THR A 264 -32.14 40.01 -72.12
C THR A 264 -31.90 41.04 -71.02
N GLN A 265 -32.66 40.99 -69.92
CA GLN A 265 -32.49 41.91 -68.79
C GLN A 265 -31.12 41.78 -68.11
N LEU A 266 -30.61 40.55 -67.97
CA LEU A 266 -29.32 40.27 -67.32
C LEU A 266 -28.08 40.64 -68.16
N LYS A 267 -28.26 41.13 -69.39
CA LYS A 267 -27.16 41.67 -70.23
C LYS A 267 -26.66 43.01 -69.72
N ASP A 268 -27.51 43.82 -69.08
CA ASP A 268 -27.09 45.06 -68.41
C ASP A 268 -26.34 44.72 -67.11
N PRO A 269 -25.04 45.04 -66.99
CA PRO A 269 -24.26 44.78 -65.78
C PRO A 269 -24.86 45.43 -64.52
N THR A 270 -25.43 46.64 -64.63
CA THR A 270 -25.94 47.39 -63.48
C THR A 270 -27.21 46.75 -62.94
N PHE A 271 -28.14 46.41 -63.83
CA PHE A 271 -29.34 45.66 -63.48
C PHE A 271 -28.98 44.29 -62.92
N ARG A 272 -28.02 43.60 -63.54
CA ARG A 272 -27.57 42.27 -63.11
C ARG A 272 -27.05 42.31 -61.68
N ASP A 273 -26.10 43.17 -61.37
CA ASP A 273 -25.46 43.17 -60.04
C ASP A 273 -26.47 43.59 -58.94
N ARG A 274 -27.39 44.51 -59.25
CA ARG A 274 -28.52 44.86 -58.36
C ARG A 274 -29.45 43.66 -58.14
N ALA A 275 -29.87 43.00 -59.21
CA ALA A 275 -30.84 41.91 -59.16
C ALA A 275 -30.27 40.66 -58.48
N GLU A 276 -29.01 40.30 -58.78
CA GLU A 276 -28.28 39.21 -58.11
C GLU A 276 -28.11 39.50 -56.61
N GLY A 277 -27.71 40.72 -56.26
CA GLY A 277 -27.56 41.15 -54.88
C GLY A 277 -28.86 41.06 -54.06
N LEU A 278 -29.96 41.58 -54.61
CA LEU A 278 -31.27 41.51 -53.96
C LEU A 278 -31.80 40.07 -53.85
N ALA A 279 -31.62 39.26 -54.90
CA ALA A 279 -32.00 37.85 -54.90
C ALA A 279 -31.23 37.05 -53.85
N ALA A 280 -29.92 37.28 -53.75
CA ALA A 280 -29.06 36.63 -52.76
C ALA A 280 -29.45 37.00 -51.32
N VAL A 281 -29.80 38.27 -51.04
CA VAL A 281 -30.31 38.69 -49.72
C VAL A 281 -31.64 38.04 -49.38
N LYS A 282 -32.57 37.96 -50.35
CA LYS A 282 -33.86 37.29 -50.16
C LYS A 282 -33.68 35.79 -49.89
N ALA A 283 -32.70 35.16 -50.52
CA ALA A 283 -32.33 33.77 -50.30
C ALA A 283 -31.53 33.51 -49.00
N GLY A 284 -31.33 34.53 -48.14
CA GLY A 284 -30.53 34.41 -46.91
C GLY A 284 -29.01 34.32 -47.14
N LYS A 285 -28.55 34.47 -48.38
CA LYS A 285 -27.14 34.35 -48.79
C LYS A 285 -26.40 35.70 -48.66
N GLY A 286 -26.53 36.34 -47.51
CA GLY A 286 -26.00 37.69 -47.26
C GLY A 286 -24.52 37.84 -47.60
N SER A 287 -23.68 36.85 -47.31
CA SER A 287 -22.25 36.88 -47.63
C SER A 287 -21.96 36.99 -49.13
N ALA A 288 -22.72 36.28 -49.97
CA ALA A 288 -22.56 36.31 -51.43
C ALA A 288 -23.11 37.62 -52.01
N ALA A 289 -24.19 38.14 -51.42
CA ALA A 289 -24.83 39.38 -51.87
C ALA A 289 -23.98 40.64 -51.69
N VAL A 290 -23.01 40.65 -50.75
CA VAL A 290 -22.26 41.86 -50.40
C VAL A 290 -21.53 42.45 -51.61
N ALA A 291 -20.86 41.63 -52.43
CA ALA A 291 -20.06 42.12 -53.55
C ALA A 291 -20.95 42.77 -54.63
N ASP A 292 -22.02 42.07 -55.02
CA ASP A 292 -22.95 42.53 -56.06
C ASP A 292 -23.72 43.77 -55.59
N LEU A 293 -24.17 43.80 -54.33
CA LEU A 293 -24.82 44.99 -53.75
C LEU A 293 -23.87 46.16 -53.57
N GLN A 294 -22.57 45.94 -53.28
CA GLN A 294 -21.59 47.01 -53.26
C GLN A 294 -21.39 47.61 -54.65
N GLN A 295 -21.39 46.80 -55.71
CA GLN A 295 -21.32 47.28 -57.09
C GLN A 295 -22.60 48.03 -57.48
N ALA A 296 -23.77 47.50 -57.12
CA ALA A 296 -25.06 48.15 -57.35
C ALA A 296 -25.15 49.53 -56.65
N VAL A 297 -24.75 49.61 -55.38
CA VAL A 297 -24.73 50.87 -54.61
C VAL A 297 -23.69 51.86 -55.14
N ARG A 298 -22.60 51.39 -55.76
CA ARG A 298 -21.63 52.27 -56.43
C ARG A 298 -22.16 52.81 -57.75
N ALA A 299 -22.89 51.98 -58.50
CA ALA A 299 -23.47 52.34 -59.79
C ALA A 299 -24.66 53.30 -59.63
N ASP A 300 -25.49 53.10 -58.61
CA ASP A 300 -26.55 54.04 -58.20
C ASP A 300 -26.49 54.30 -56.68
N ALA A 301 -25.86 55.41 -56.32
CA ALA A 301 -25.73 55.84 -54.93
C ALA A 301 -27.04 56.33 -54.30
N LYS A 302 -28.13 56.49 -55.08
CA LYS A 302 -29.45 56.93 -54.61
C LYS A 302 -30.43 55.79 -54.38
N ASP A 303 -30.08 54.55 -54.75
CA ASP A 303 -30.92 53.37 -54.57
C ASP A 303 -31.00 52.97 -53.08
N SER A 304 -32.01 53.50 -52.38
CA SER A 304 -32.27 53.24 -50.96
C SER A 304 -32.49 51.75 -50.69
N ASP A 305 -33.10 51.03 -51.62
CA ASP A 305 -33.35 49.59 -51.52
C ASP A 305 -32.06 48.77 -51.63
N ALA A 306 -31.15 49.11 -52.55
CA ALA A 306 -29.85 48.45 -52.64
C ALA A 306 -28.98 48.72 -51.40
N VAL A 307 -29.02 49.94 -50.84
CA VAL A 307 -28.32 50.29 -49.59
C VAL A 307 -28.93 49.56 -48.39
N GLY A 308 -30.25 49.49 -48.30
CA GLY A 308 -30.96 48.76 -47.26
C GLY A 308 -30.72 47.25 -47.33
N ALA A 309 -30.71 46.68 -48.55
CA ALA A 309 -30.35 45.30 -48.80
C ALA A 309 -28.89 45.01 -48.46
N LEU A 310 -27.97 45.93 -48.72
CA LEU A 310 -26.56 45.80 -48.30
C LEU A 310 -26.44 45.77 -46.77
N GLY A 311 -27.24 46.59 -46.07
CA GLY A 311 -27.37 46.54 -44.61
C GLY A 311 -27.92 45.20 -44.10
N GLN A 312 -28.94 44.66 -44.76
CA GLN A 312 -29.46 43.32 -44.47
C GLN A 312 -28.43 42.21 -44.75
N ALA A 313 -27.67 42.31 -45.84
CA ALA A 313 -26.61 41.37 -46.20
C ALA A 313 -25.52 41.32 -45.13
N TYR A 314 -25.09 42.49 -44.64
CA TYR A 314 -24.15 42.56 -43.50
C TYR A 314 -24.75 41.98 -42.22
N SER A 315 -26.04 42.20 -41.96
CA SER A 315 -26.73 41.58 -40.82
C SER A 315 -26.74 40.05 -40.92
N GLN A 316 -27.05 39.49 -42.10
CA GLN A 316 -27.03 38.05 -42.37
C GLN A 316 -25.62 37.45 -42.28
N ARG A 317 -24.58 38.23 -42.60
CA ARG A 317 -23.17 37.85 -42.44
C ARG A 317 -22.67 37.96 -40.98
N GLY A 318 -23.46 38.52 -40.07
CA GLY A 318 -23.06 38.79 -38.68
C GLY A 318 -22.18 40.04 -38.50
N ASP A 319 -21.98 40.84 -39.54
CA ASP A 319 -21.25 42.11 -39.51
C ASP A 319 -22.16 43.24 -39.02
N ARG A 320 -22.51 43.17 -37.74
CA ARG A 320 -23.50 44.05 -37.09
C ARG A 320 -23.13 45.53 -37.21
N ALA A 321 -21.84 45.87 -37.16
CA ALA A 321 -21.36 47.25 -37.25
C ALA A 321 -21.63 47.86 -38.64
N ARG A 322 -21.29 47.14 -39.72
CA ARG A 322 -21.58 47.60 -41.08
C ARG A 322 -23.08 47.55 -41.40
N ALA A 323 -23.80 46.58 -40.85
CA ALA A 323 -25.26 46.51 -40.97
C ALA A 323 -25.93 47.76 -40.39
N VAL A 324 -25.60 48.15 -39.15
CA VAL A 324 -26.12 49.36 -38.50
C VAL A 324 -25.85 50.61 -39.35
N ALA A 325 -24.63 50.75 -39.88
CA ALA A 325 -24.25 51.89 -40.70
C ALA A 325 -25.08 51.98 -42.00
N GLN A 326 -25.22 50.88 -42.74
CA GLN A 326 -25.95 50.88 -44.02
C GLN A 326 -27.47 50.97 -43.82
N LEU A 327 -28.05 50.30 -42.82
CA LEU A 327 -29.48 50.40 -42.51
C LEU A 327 -29.86 51.82 -42.08
N SER A 328 -29.03 52.46 -41.23
CA SER A 328 -29.23 53.86 -40.85
C SER A 328 -29.12 54.80 -42.05
N LYS A 329 -28.26 54.47 -43.01
CA LYS A 329 -28.11 55.24 -44.25
C LYS A 329 -29.34 55.07 -45.15
N ALA A 330 -29.85 53.86 -45.35
CA ALA A 330 -31.04 53.57 -46.15
C ALA A 330 -32.27 54.33 -45.63
N ILE A 331 -32.52 54.29 -44.32
CA ILE A 331 -33.65 54.99 -43.67
C ILE A 331 -33.55 56.51 -43.84
N LYS A 332 -32.34 57.07 -43.83
CA LYS A 332 -32.12 58.52 -44.06
C LYS A 332 -32.29 58.92 -45.53
N MET A 333 -31.97 58.01 -46.45
CA MET A 333 -32.03 58.28 -47.89
C MET A 333 -33.47 58.33 -48.42
N ASP A 334 -34.33 57.46 -47.90
CA ASP A 334 -35.74 57.40 -48.29
C ASP A 334 -36.63 57.17 -47.06
N PRO A 335 -37.07 58.25 -46.40
CA PRO A 335 -37.89 58.18 -45.20
C PRO A 335 -39.27 57.55 -45.41
N ASP A 336 -39.78 57.50 -46.64
CA ASP A 336 -41.12 57.00 -46.98
C ASP A 336 -41.07 55.63 -47.70
N SER A 337 -39.90 54.98 -47.74
CA SER A 337 -39.71 53.68 -48.39
C SER A 337 -40.67 52.62 -47.83
N PRO A 338 -41.31 51.79 -48.69
CA PRO A 338 -42.07 50.62 -48.25
C PRO A 338 -41.25 49.62 -47.43
N SER A 339 -39.92 49.65 -47.56
CA SER A 339 -38.98 48.78 -46.85
C SER A 339 -38.56 49.32 -45.47
N ARG A 340 -39.04 50.52 -45.06
CA ARG A 340 -38.58 51.21 -43.86
C ARG A 340 -38.76 50.40 -42.57
N ASP A 341 -39.98 49.91 -42.29
CA ASP A 341 -40.27 49.21 -41.03
C ASP A 341 -39.36 47.99 -40.84
N LYS A 342 -39.04 47.32 -41.94
CA LYS A 342 -38.09 46.21 -41.98
C LYS A 342 -36.67 46.69 -41.63
N TRP A 343 -36.21 47.81 -42.17
CA TRP A 343 -34.88 48.36 -41.85
C TRP A 343 -34.80 48.86 -40.41
N ASP A 344 -35.83 49.52 -39.88
CA ASP A 344 -35.89 49.99 -38.49
C ASP A 344 -35.82 48.80 -37.52
N SER A 345 -36.57 47.73 -37.80
CA SER A 345 -36.51 46.48 -37.04
C SER A 345 -35.11 45.86 -37.07
N LEU A 346 -34.52 45.70 -38.25
CA LEU A 346 -33.16 45.17 -38.40
C LEU A 346 -32.12 46.06 -37.71
N LEU A 347 -32.26 47.38 -37.78
CA LEU A 347 -31.35 48.34 -37.15
C LEU A 347 -31.39 48.19 -35.63
N LYS A 348 -32.60 48.09 -35.04
CA LYS A 348 -32.79 47.87 -33.61
C LYS A 348 -32.10 46.59 -33.13
N THR A 349 -32.37 45.47 -33.81
CA THR A 349 -31.76 44.16 -33.47
C THR A 349 -30.24 44.18 -33.64
N ASN A 350 -29.72 44.73 -34.73
CA ASN A 350 -28.27 44.77 -34.96
C ASN A 350 -27.55 45.67 -33.94
N ARG A 351 -28.17 46.78 -33.52
CA ARG A 351 -27.61 47.70 -32.52
C ARG A 351 -27.58 47.08 -31.12
N TYR A 352 -28.63 46.35 -30.74
CA TYR A 352 -28.67 45.59 -29.49
C TYR A 352 -27.50 44.61 -29.40
N TRP A 353 -27.39 43.68 -30.36
CA TRP A 353 -26.35 42.64 -30.34
C TRP A 353 -24.93 43.21 -30.52
N LEU A 354 -24.78 44.35 -31.20
CA LEU A 354 -23.50 45.05 -31.27
C LEU A 354 -23.06 45.57 -29.89
N LEU A 355 -23.98 46.15 -29.11
CA LEU A 355 -23.69 46.62 -27.75
C LEU A 355 -23.40 45.47 -26.78
N ILE A 356 -24.12 44.35 -26.87
CA ILE A 356 -23.79 43.13 -26.10
C ILE A 356 -22.35 42.70 -26.38
N LYS A 357 -21.99 42.54 -27.67
CA LYS A 357 -20.63 42.15 -28.08
C LYS A 357 -19.54 43.13 -27.60
N GLN A 358 -19.82 44.43 -27.63
CA GLN A 358 -18.91 45.45 -27.12
C GLN A 358 -18.79 45.39 -25.59
N GLY A 359 -19.89 45.09 -24.88
CA GLY A 359 -19.91 44.81 -23.45
C GLY A 359 -19.02 43.62 -23.09
N ASP A 360 -19.19 42.49 -23.77
CA ASP A 360 -18.43 41.25 -23.52
C ASP A 360 -16.92 41.47 -23.75
N SER A 361 -16.57 42.18 -24.83
CA SER A 361 -15.18 42.51 -25.14
C SER A 361 -14.55 43.43 -24.09
N ALA A 362 -15.30 44.41 -23.59
CA ALA A 362 -14.84 45.32 -22.54
C ALA A 362 -14.66 44.57 -21.20
N LEU A 363 -15.61 43.69 -20.84
CA LEU A 363 -15.53 42.86 -19.65
C LEU A 363 -14.30 41.94 -19.67
N LYS A 364 -14.07 41.24 -20.79
CA LYS A 364 -12.89 40.38 -20.99
C LYS A 364 -11.56 41.15 -20.90
N SER A 365 -11.56 42.42 -21.27
CA SER A 365 -10.39 43.30 -21.21
C SER A 365 -10.24 44.05 -19.87
N GLY A 366 -11.08 43.74 -18.87
CA GLY A 366 -11.06 44.39 -17.56
C GLY A 366 -11.63 45.81 -17.52
N GLN A 367 -12.23 46.30 -18.61
CA GLN A 367 -12.81 47.66 -18.72
C GLN A 367 -14.25 47.68 -18.18
N LEU A 368 -14.40 47.44 -16.87
CA LEU A 368 -15.68 47.17 -16.22
C LEU A 368 -16.71 48.30 -16.37
N ALA A 369 -16.28 49.57 -16.33
CA ALA A 369 -17.18 50.72 -16.50
C ALA A 369 -17.75 50.82 -17.92
N GLN A 370 -16.92 50.54 -18.94
CA GLN A 370 -17.35 50.53 -20.33
C GLN A 370 -18.29 49.35 -20.62
N ALA A 371 -17.99 48.18 -20.07
CA ALA A 371 -18.86 47.01 -20.15
C ALA A 371 -20.25 47.30 -19.57
N GLN A 372 -20.30 47.86 -18.36
CA GLN A 372 -21.55 48.26 -17.71
C GLN A 372 -22.36 49.23 -18.57
N ASN A 373 -21.73 50.25 -19.13
CA ASN A 373 -22.39 51.24 -19.99
C ASN A 373 -22.96 50.61 -21.26
N ASN A 374 -22.22 49.70 -21.91
CA ASN A 374 -22.67 49.02 -23.12
C ASN A 374 -23.88 48.11 -22.86
N TYR A 375 -23.85 47.32 -21.79
CA TYR A 375 -25.00 46.48 -21.40
C TYR A 375 -26.21 47.31 -20.97
N ALA A 376 -26.02 48.40 -20.24
CA ALA A 376 -27.10 49.31 -19.87
C ALA A 376 -27.74 49.98 -21.10
N GLN A 377 -26.93 50.33 -22.11
CA GLN A 377 -27.45 50.83 -23.39
C GLN A 377 -28.18 49.75 -24.18
N ALA A 378 -27.67 48.51 -24.22
CA ALA A 378 -28.35 47.39 -24.86
C ALA A 378 -29.73 47.15 -24.23
N GLN A 379 -29.82 47.16 -22.91
CA GLN A 379 -31.08 47.00 -22.17
C GLN A 379 -32.12 48.09 -22.50
N ARG A 380 -31.69 49.32 -22.83
CA ARG A 380 -32.60 50.40 -23.25
C ARG A 380 -33.16 50.18 -24.65
N ILE A 381 -32.43 49.48 -25.52
CA ILE A 381 -32.88 49.16 -26.87
C ILE A 381 -33.86 47.99 -26.84
N ASP A 382 -33.54 46.95 -26.09
CA ASP A 382 -34.39 45.80 -25.87
C ASP A 382 -34.32 45.36 -24.41
N ASN A 383 -35.46 45.46 -23.72
CA ASN A 383 -35.60 45.10 -22.32
C ASN A 383 -36.23 43.70 -22.13
N THR A 384 -36.51 42.99 -23.22
CA THR A 384 -37.15 41.67 -23.20
C THR A 384 -36.13 40.53 -23.22
N ASP A 385 -34.91 40.78 -23.70
CA ASP A 385 -33.82 39.80 -23.79
C ASP A 385 -32.94 39.76 -22.51
N SER A 386 -32.53 38.55 -22.10
CA SER A 386 -31.81 38.29 -20.84
C SER A 386 -30.31 38.62 -20.87
N TYR A 387 -29.66 38.71 -22.04
CA TYR A 387 -28.19 38.83 -22.16
C TYR A 387 -27.64 40.17 -21.66
N ALA A 388 -28.38 41.27 -21.82
CA ALA A 388 -27.99 42.56 -21.26
C ALA A 388 -27.98 42.55 -19.72
N VAL A 389 -28.94 41.85 -19.10
CA VAL A 389 -29.04 41.72 -17.63
C VAL A 389 -27.98 40.76 -17.11
N LEU A 390 -27.72 39.68 -17.84
CA LEU A 390 -26.63 38.74 -17.56
C LEU A 390 -25.27 39.44 -17.55
N GLY A 391 -24.95 40.22 -18.57
CA GLY A 391 -23.68 40.95 -18.65
C GLY A 391 -23.49 41.96 -17.52
N LEU A 392 -24.56 42.58 -17.00
CA LEU A 392 -24.50 43.40 -15.78
C LEU A 392 -24.18 42.57 -14.54
N GLY A 393 -24.67 41.33 -14.46
CA GLY A 393 -24.32 40.35 -13.43
C GLY A 393 -22.85 39.94 -13.50
N ASP A 394 -22.33 39.68 -14.71
CA ASP A 394 -20.92 39.34 -14.91
C ASP A 394 -19.99 40.51 -14.52
N VAL A 395 -20.36 41.76 -14.82
CA VAL A 395 -19.63 42.95 -14.38
C VAL A 395 -19.63 43.06 -12.85
N ALA A 396 -20.76 42.83 -12.18
CA ALA A 396 -20.85 42.86 -10.73
C ALA A 396 -20.00 41.74 -10.10
N ALA A 397 -20.01 40.52 -10.68
CA ALA A 397 -19.16 39.42 -10.24
C ALA A 397 -17.67 39.75 -10.38
N ALA A 398 -17.26 40.37 -11.51
CA ALA A 398 -15.88 40.80 -11.73
C ALA A 398 -15.43 41.91 -10.75
N ARG A 399 -16.36 42.73 -10.23
CA ARG A 399 -16.11 43.70 -9.15
C ARG A 399 -16.14 43.10 -7.75
N LYS A 400 -16.42 41.79 -7.61
CA LYS A 400 -16.64 41.10 -6.33
C LYS A 400 -17.88 41.63 -5.57
N GLU A 401 -18.85 42.19 -6.28
CA GLU A 401 -20.13 42.67 -5.74
C GLU A 401 -21.15 41.51 -5.74
N ASN A 402 -20.90 40.48 -4.92
CA ASN A 402 -21.61 39.21 -4.98
C ASN A 402 -23.14 39.32 -4.88
N ALA A 403 -23.66 40.16 -3.98
CA ALA A 403 -25.11 40.35 -3.82
C ALA A 403 -25.76 40.99 -5.07
N ALA A 404 -25.06 41.92 -5.73
CA ALA A 404 -25.54 42.53 -6.96
C ALA A 404 -25.49 41.53 -8.13
N ALA A 405 -24.41 40.75 -8.23
CA ALA A 405 -24.27 39.69 -9.23
C ALA A 405 -25.38 38.64 -9.11
N GLU A 406 -25.64 38.15 -7.90
CA GLU A 406 -26.71 37.21 -7.62
C GLU A 406 -28.08 37.74 -8.07
N HIS A 407 -28.40 38.99 -7.72
CA HIS A 407 -29.66 39.62 -8.12
C HIS A 407 -29.80 39.72 -9.65
N TYR A 408 -28.73 40.09 -10.37
CA TYR A 408 -28.76 40.17 -11.83
C TYR A 408 -28.90 38.80 -12.48
N TYR A 409 -28.19 37.77 -12.03
CA TYR A 409 -28.34 36.41 -12.58
C TYR A 409 -29.73 35.83 -12.31
N GLN A 410 -30.28 36.02 -11.11
CA GLN A 410 -31.67 35.62 -10.80
C GLN A 410 -32.69 36.36 -11.67
N ARG A 411 -32.46 37.65 -11.96
CA ARG A 411 -33.30 38.41 -12.88
C ARG A 411 -33.19 37.90 -14.32
N ALA A 412 -31.97 37.59 -14.80
CA ALA A 412 -31.76 36.98 -16.10
C ALA A 412 -32.50 35.63 -16.22
N LEU A 413 -32.47 34.78 -15.18
CA LEU A 413 -33.20 33.51 -15.14
C LEU A 413 -34.73 33.65 -15.04
N ARG A 414 -35.22 34.75 -14.45
CA ARG A 414 -36.66 35.07 -14.49
C ARG A 414 -37.12 35.45 -15.89
N MET A 415 -36.26 36.12 -16.66
CA MET A 415 -36.53 36.50 -18.05
C MET A 415 -36.41 35.30 -19.00
N ASP A 416 -35.37 34.48 -18.82
CA ASP A 416 -35.13 33.26 -19.57
C ASP A 416 -34.68 32.14 -18.63
N ARG A 417 -35.61 31.24 -18.30
CA ARG A 417 -35.35 30.08 -17.42
C ARG A 417 -34.31 29.12 -18.01
N GLY A 418 -34.07 29.15 -19.32
CA GLY A 418 -33.12 28.31 -20.04
C GLY A 418 -31.70 28.89 -20.16
N ASN A 419 -31.44 30.10 -19.64
CA ASN A 419 -30.15 30.77 -19.81
C ASN A 419 -29.03 30.07 -19.01
N SER A 420 -28.29 29.18 -19.69
CA SER A 420 -27.20 28.38 -19.10
C SER A 420 -26.04 29.21 -18.55
N LEU A 421 -25.79 30.40 -19.12
CA LEU A 421 -24.73 31.29 -18.64
C LEU A 421 -25.09 31.91 -17.28
N ALA A 422 -26.36 32.27 -17.06
CA ALA A 422 -26.83 32.76 -15.76
C ALA A 422 -26.81 31.65 -14.69
N VAL A 423 -27.17 30.41 -15.06
CA VAL A 423 -27.05 29.23 -14.17
C VAL A 423 -25.60 29.01 -13.77
N ARG A 424 -24.67 29.06 -14.73
CA ARG A 424 -23.23 28.95 -14.47
C ARG A 424 -22.70 30.09 -13.60
N GLY A 425 -23.15 31.33 -13.83
CA GLY A 425 -22.82 32.49 -13.02
C GLY A 425 -23.17 32.30 -11.55
N LEU A 426 -24.40 31.84 -11.26
CA LEU A 426 -24.84 31.52 -9.88
C LEU A 426 -24.11 30.32 -9.28
N ALA A 427 -23.90 29.24 -10.04
CA ALA A 427 -23.18 28.06 -9.56
C ALA A 427 -21.74 28.41 -9.15
N ASN A 428 -21.05 29.24 -9.95
CA ASN A 428 -19.70 29.71 -9.63
C ASN A 428 -19.69 30.65 -8.41
N LEU A 429 -20.67 31.56 -8.33
CA LEU A 429 -20.80 32.49 -7.20
C LEU A 429 -21.02 31.73 -5.89
N TYR A 430 -21.94 30.76 -5.87
CA TYR A 430 -22.20 29.95 -4.67
C TYR A 430 -21.04 29.01 -4.33
N ARG A 431 -20.34 28.45 -5.32
CA ARG A 431 -19.13 27.65 -5.08
C ARG A 431 -18.04 28.47 -4.38
N ALA A 432 -17.89 29.74 -4.74
CA ALA A 432 -16.93 30.64 -4.09
C ALA A 432 -17.32 31.00 -2.65
N GLU A 433 -18.61 30.93 -2.29
CA GLU A 433 -19.08 31.11 -0.92
C GLU A 433 -18.94 29.84 -0.08
N SER A 434 -19.56 28.73 -0.50
CA SER A 434 -19.37 27.42 0.12
C SER A 434 -19.81 26.26 -0.80
N PRO A 435 -19.15 25.08 -0.71
CA PRO A 435 -19.55 23.88 -1.45
C PRO A 435 -21.00 23.44 -1.19
N GLU A 436 -21.51 23.65 0.02
CA GLU A 436 -22.86 23.27 0.44
C GLU A 436 -23.92 24.15 -0.25
N LYS A 437 -23.68 25.47 -0.31
CA LYS A 437 -24.57 26.41 -1.00
C LYS A 437 -24.64 26.09 -2.49
N ALA A 438 -23.50 25.79 -3.12
CA ALA A 438 -23.44 25.38 -4.51
C ALA A 438 -24.21 24.07 -4.75
N SER A 439 -24.01 23.07 -3.90
CA SER A 439 -24.68 21.77 -4.02
C SER A 439 -26.20 21.88 -3.87
N ALA A 440 -26.68 22.69 -2.91
CA ALA A 440 -28.11 22.95 -2.72
C ALA A 440 -28.73 23.65 -3.94
N TYR A 441 -28.03 24.61 -4.53
CA TYR A 441 -28.46 25.25 -5.77
C TYR A 441 -28.51 24.26 -6.94
N ILE A 442 -27.45 23.47 -7.16
CA ILE A 442 -27.38 22.46 -8.24
C ILE A 442 -28.53 21.45 -8.10
N ALA A 443 -28.83 21.01 -6.89
CA ALA A 443 -29.95 20.12 -6.61
C ALA A 443 -31.32 20.72 -6.99
N SER A 444 -31.48 22.04 -6.92
CA SER A 444 -32.71 22.72 -7.32
C SER A 444 -32.90 22.85 -8.85
N LEU A 445 -31.85 22.62 -9.64
CA LEU A 445 -31.88 22.78 -11.10
C LEU A 445 -32.58 21.62 -11.82
N SER A 446 -33.20 21.92 -12.96
CA SER A 446 -33.76 20.90 -13.86
C SER A 446 -32.67 20.09 -14.58
N PRO A 447 -32.97 18.89 -15.13
CA PRO A 447 -31.99 18.06 -15.84
C PRO A 447 -31.35 18.74 -17.07
N GLY A 448 -32.03 19.71 -17.69
CA GLY A 448 -31.47 20.50 -18.80
C GLY A 448 -30.45 21.53 -18.32
N GLN A 449 -30.72 22.16 -17.17
CA GLN A 449 -29.83 23.16 -16.57
C GLN A 449 -28.59 22.53 -15.94
N ARG A 450 -28.71 21.39 -15.25
CA ARG A 450 -27.56 20.68 -14.67
C ARG A 450 -26.51 20.30 -15.71
N ARG A 451 -26.95 19.76 -16.86
CA ARG A 451 -26.07 19.44 -18.00
C ARG A 451 -25.16 20.58 -18.44
N SER A 452 -25.58 21.84 -18.23
CA SER A 452 -24.77 23.00 -18.58
C SER A 452 -23.64 23.34 -17.59
N ILE A 453 -23.61 22.68 -16.43
CA ILE A 453 -22.65 22.88 -15.33
C ILE A 453 -22.11 21.55 -14.76
N ASP A 454 -22.20 20.44 -15.51
CA ASP A 454 -21.71 19.11 -15.11
C ASP A 454 -20.22 19.11 -14.70
N ASP A 455 -19.42 20.03 -15.26
CA ASP A 455 -18.02 20.25 -14.86
C ASP A 455 -17.90 20.75 -13.41
N ILE A 456 -18.78 21.66 -12.99
CA ILE A 456 -18.81 22.21 -11.62
C ILE A 456 -19.29 21.14 -10.63
N GLU A 457 -20.33 20.38 -10.98
CA GLU A 457 -20.85 19.29 -10.14
C GLU A 457 -19.83 18.15 -9.96
N ARG A 458 -19.11 17.76 -11.01
CA ARG A 458 -18.02 16.77 -10.92
C ARG A 458 -16.87 17.26 -10.03
N SER A 459 -16.47 18.52 -10.15
CA SER A 459 -15.43 19.13 -9.30
C SER A 459 -15.81 19.06 -7.82
N LEU A 460 -17.03 19.51 -7.46
CA LEU A 460 -17.51 19.48 -6.08
C LEU A 460 -17.59 18.05 -5.52
N THR A 461 -17.98 17.09 -6.37
CA THR A 461 -18.02 15.67 -5.98
C THR A 461 -16.61 15.14 -5.72
N ASN A 462 -15.64 15.48 -6.56
CA ASN A 462 -14.25 15.07 -6.39
C ASN A 462 -13.65 15.62 -5.08
N ASP A 463 -13.87 16.90 -4.76
CA ASP A 463 -13.39 17.54 -3.53
C ASP A 463 -13.95 16.87 -2.27
N ARG A 464 -15.23 16.45 -2.32
CA ARG A 464 -15.85 15.71 -1.21
C ARG A 464 -15.24 14.33 -1.02
N LEU A 465 -15.03 13.61 -2.12
CA LEU A 465 -14.42 12.28 -2.09
C LEU A 465 -12.95 12.36 -1.65
N GLU A 466 -12.23 13.43 -1.98
CA GLU A 466 -10.87 13.66 -1.50
C GLU A 466 -10.81 13.70 0.03
N LYS A 467 -11.62 14.56 0.65
CA LYS A 467 -11.69 14.66 2.12
C LYS A 467 -12.08 13.33 2.77
N GLN A 468 -12.96 12.56 2.12
CA GLN A 468 -13.35 11.24 2.61
C GLN A 468 -12.19 10.23 2.53
N ALA A 469 -11.44 10.22 1.43
CA ALA A 469 -10.27 9.34 1.27
C ALA A 469 -9.21 9.66 2.33
N GLU A 470 -8.87 10.94 2.53
CA GLU A 470 -7.87 11.37 3.53
C GLU A 470 -8.27 10.99 4.96
N ALA A 471 -9.56 11.09 5.30
CA ALA A 471 -10.05 10.63 6.60
C ALA A 471 -9.88 9.11 6.80
N LEU A 472 -10.06 8.31 5.74
CA LEU A 472 -9.88 6.85 5.80
C LEU A 472 -8.40 6.46 5.85
N GLU A 473 -7.55 7.16 5.10
CA GLU A 473 -6.09 7.01 5.12
C GLU A 473 -5.54 7.25 6.54
N SER A 474 -5.96 8.33 7.21
CA SER A 474 -5.50 8.63 8.58
C SER A 474 -5.93 7.61 9.65
N GLN A 475 -6.99 6.85 9.37
CA GLN A 475 -7.50 5.78 10.24
C GLN A 475 -6.87 4.41 9.94
N GLY A 476 -6.00 4.30 8.93
CA GLY A 476 -5.45 3.02 8.48
C GLY A 476 -6.43 2.13 7.70
N ASN A 477 -7.57 2.67 7.26
CA ASN A 477 -8.62 1.95 6.53
C ASN A 477 -8.33 1.94 5.01
N TRP A 478 -7.17 1.42 4.62
CA TRP A 478 -6.61 1.52 3.26
C TRP A 478 -7.51 0.94 2.15
N ALA A 479 -8.17 -0.19 2.40
CA ALA A 479 -9.05 -0.80 1.40
C ALA A 479 -10.28 0.07 1.08
N GLN A 480 -10.80 0.78 2.07
CA GLN A 480 -11.93 1.71 1.88
C GLN A 480 -11.45 3.01 1.23
N ALA A 481 -10.27 3.51 1.61
CA ALA A 481 -9.64 4.65 0.95
C ALA A 481 -9.44 4.40 -0.55
N ALA A 482 -8.90 3.23 -0.92
CA ALA A 482 -8.73 2.81 -2.30
C ALA A 482 -10.05 2.81 -3.09
N GLU A 483 -11.15 2.36 -2.48
CA GLU A 483 -12.47 2.39 -3.14
C GLU A 483 -12.98 3.83 -3.38
N VAL A 484 -12.72 4.75 -2.45
CA VAL A 484 -13.02 6.17 -2.66
C VAL A 484 -12.13 6.76 -3.77
N GLN A 485 -10.85 6.44 -3.81
CA GLN A 485 -9.94 6.88 -4.87
C GLN A 485 -10.33 6.30 -6.24
N ARG A 486 -10.85 5.06 -6.33
CA ARG A 486 -11.40 4.51 -7.59
C ARG A 486 -12.55 5.36 -8.12
N ARG A 487 -13.45 5.81 -7.23
CA ARG A 487 -14.56 6.70 -7.61
C ARG A 487 -14.05 8.05 -8.08
N ARG A 488 -13.02 8.60 -7.44
CA ARG A 488 -12.36 9.83 -7.89
C ARG A 488 -11.72 9.67 -9.27
N LEU A 489 -11.00 8.58 -9.50
CA LEU A 489 -10.38 8.29 -10.79
C LEU A 489 -11.44 8.07 -11.89
N ALA A 490 -12.62 7.56 -11.56
CA ALA A 490 -13.73 7.48 -12.51
C ALA A 490 -14.29 8.85 -12.92
N LEU A 491 -14.17 9.87 -12.06
CA LEU A 491 -14.57 11.26 -12.38
C LEU A 491 -13.53 11.97 -13.24
N ASP A 492 -12.24 11.69 -13.02
CA ASP A 492 -11.10 12.22 -13.79
C ASP A 492 -10.10 11.10 -14.16
N PRO A 493 -10.37 10.33 -15.24
CA PRO A 493 -9.59 9.15 -15.61
C PRO A 493 -8.15 9.41 -16.04
N ASP A 494 -7.76 10.67 -16.26
CA ASP A 494 -6.42 11.05 -16.70
C ASP A 494 -5.58 11.68 -15.59
N SER A 495 -6.13 11.83 -14.37
CA SER A 495 -5.46 12.38 -13.20
C SER A 495 -4.29 11.51 -12.73
N VAL A 496 -3.06 12.05 -12.87
CA VAL A 496 -1.82 11.40 -12.45
C VAL A 496 -1.79 11.19 -10.93
N TRP A 497 -2.17 12.21 -10.16
CA TRP A 497 -2.05 12.21 -8.71
C TRP A 497 -3.13 11.36 -8.02
N ILE A 498 -4.34 11.26 -8.59
CA ILE A 498 -5.36 10.33 -8.09
C ILE A 498 -4.92 8.88 -8.35
N ALA A 499 -4.37 8.58 -9.53
CA ALA A 499 -3.83 7.25 -9.84
C ALA A 499 -2.67 6.87 -8.90
N TYR A 500 -1.79 7.82 -8.59
CA TYR A 500 -0.71 7.64 -7.61
C TYR A 500 -1.23 7.36 -6.19
N ARG A 501 -2.15 8.18 -5.67
CA ARG A 501 -2.73 7.96 -4.33
C ARG A 501 -3.50 6.63 -4.25
N LEU A 502 -4.32 6.30 -5.25
CA LEU A 502 -5.01 5.01 -5.35
C LEU A 502 -4.01 3.84 -5.28
N SER A 503 -2.93 3.92 -6.03
CA SER A 503 -1.92 2.86 -6.08
C SER A 503 -1.19 2.69 -4.75
N ARG A 504 -0.93 3.79 -4.02
CA ARG A 504 -0.38 3.75 -2.66
C ARG A 504 -1.35 3.07 -1.68
N ASP A 505 -2.63 3.46 -1.70
CA ASP A 505 -3.64 2.88 -0.80
C ASP A 505 -3.86 1.38 -1.09
N LEU A 506 -3.79 0.96 -2.36
CA LEU A 506 -3.86 -0.44 -2.76
C LEU A 506 -2.68 -1.26 -2.25
N VAL A 507 -1.45 -0.71 -2.28
CA VAL A 507 -0.28 -1.39 -1.70
C VAL A 507 -0.46 -1.57 -0.20
N SER A 508 -0.88 -0.52 0.52
CA SER A 508 -1.14 -0.60 1.97
C SER A 508 -2.28 -1.56 2.32
N ALA A 509 -3.23 -1.79 1.40
CA ALA A 509 -4.29 -2.77 1.52
C ALA A 509 -3.87 -4.21 1.13
N GLY A 510 -2.63 -4.43 0.66
CA GLY A 510 -2.12 -5.73 0.24
C GLY A 510 -2.34 -6.10 -1.24
N SER A 511 -2.90 -5.20 -2.05
CA SER A 511 -3.27 -5.42 -3.46
C SER A 511 -2.23 -4.86 -4.45
N ARG A 512 -0.95 -5.20 -4.28
CA ARG A 512 0.16 -4.64 -5.09
C ARG A 512 0.02 -4.87 -6.60
N SER A 513 -0.48 -6.03 -7.02
CA SER A 513 -0.62 -6.35 -8.45
C SER A 513 -1.57 -5.40 -9.19
N GLU A 514 -2.63 -4.94 -8.51
CA GLU A 514 -3.58 -3.98 -9.07
C GLU A 514 -2.94 -2.59 -9.17
N ALA A 515 -2.23 -2.16 -8.13
CA ALA A 515 -1.49 -0.90 -8.11
C ALA A 515 -0.44 -0.82 -9.24
N ASP A 516 0.33 -1.89 -9.44
CA ASP A 516 1.32 -1.99 -10.52
C ASP A 516 0.69 -1.90 -11.92
N ALA A 517 -0.52 -2.43 -12.09
CA ALA A 517 -1.24 -2.35 -13.36
C ALA A 517 -1.75 -0.93 -13.63
N ILE A 518 -2.28 -0.26 -12.60
CA ILE A 518 -2.76 1.14 -12.69
C ILE A 518 -1.61 2.07 -13.06
N MET A 519 -0.48 1.99 -12.35
CA MET A 519 0.66 2.88 -12.60
C MET A 519 1.30 2.66 -13.97
N ARG A 520 1.46 1.38 -14.40
CA ARG A 520 1.94 1.08 -15.76
C ARG A 520 0.99 1.58 -16.83
N ALA A 521 -0.31 1.38 -16.66
CA ALA A 521 -1.31 1.89 -17.60
C ALA A 521 -1.27 3.44 -17.67
N MET A 522 -1.10 4.09 -16.52
CA MET A 522 -1.05 5.55 -16.40
C MET A 522 0.14 6.15 -17.16
N VAL A 523 1.35 5.58 -17.03
CA VAL A 523 2.54 6.09 -17.73
C VAL A 523 2.57 5.71 -19.22
N ASN A 524 2.07 4.52 -19.58
CA ASN A 524 2.06 4.04 -20.98
C ASN A 524 1.15 4.86 -21.90
N ARG A 525 0.15 5.56 -21.36
CA ARG A 525 -0.69 6.48 -22.16
C ARG A 525 0.13 7.64 -22.73
N GLN A 526 1.04 8.20 -21.95
CA GLN A 526 1.90 9.33 -22.34
C GLN A 526 3.29 9.19 -21.70
N PRO A 527 4.19 8.40 -22.30
CA PRO A 527 5.51 8.11 -21.72
C PRO A 527 6.45 9.33 -21.62
N GLY A 528 6.18 10.39 -22.38
CA GLY A 528 6.96 11.63 -22.38
C GLY A 528 6.44 12.73 -21.44
N ASP A 529 5.41 12.44 -20.64
CA ASP A 529 4.89 13.40 -19.66
C ASP A 529 5.66 13.33 -18.34
N ALA A 530 6.26 14.45 -17.95
CA ALA A 530 7.15 14.51 -16.79
C ALA A 530 6.43 14.19 -15.47
N ASP A 531 5.17 14.59 -15.30
CA ASP A 531 4.40 14.34 -14.07
C ASP A 531 4.05 12.86 -13.93
N ARG A 532 3.70 12.18 -15.03
CA ARG A 532 3.47 10.73 -15.05
C ARG A 532 4.73 9.95 -14.71
N VAL A 533 5.86 10.32 -15.31
CA VAL A 533 7.16 9.69 -15.04
C VAL A 533 7.56 9.92 -13.58
N TYR A 534 7.39 11.13 -13.07
CA TYR A 534 7.70 11.46 -11.68
C TYR A 534 6.82 10.69 -10.69
N ALA A 535 5.50 10.68 -10.89
CA ALA A 535 4.57 9.95 -10.02
C ALA A 535 4.83 8.44 -10.04
N TYR A 536 5.18 7.87 -11.21
CA TYR A 536 5.55 6.46 -11.27
C TYR A 536 6.90 6.18 -10.61
N GLY A 537 7.88 7.09 -10.75
CA GLY A 537 9.15 7.03 -10.02
C GLY A 537 8.96 7.06 -8.50
N LEU A 538 8.09 7.94 -7.98
CA LEU A 538 7.73 7.99 -6.56
C LEU A 538 7.08 6.68 -6.09
N TYR A 539 6.16 6.12 -6.88
CA TYR A 539 5.52 4.85 -6.56
C TYR A 539 6.52 3.68 -6.51
N LEU A 540 7.42 3.60 -7.49
CA LEU A 540 8.44 2.55 -7.53
C LEU A 540 9.41 2.69 -6.34
N SER A 541 9.87 3.91 -6.06
CA SER A 541 10.75 4.19 -4.92
C SER A 541 10.10 3.84 -3.58
N GLY A 542 8.84 4.28 -3.36
CA GLY A 542 8.09 3.95 -2.14
C GLY A 542 7.84 2.44 -1.93
N ASN A 543 8.06 1.63 -2.96
CA ASN A 543 7.93 0.17 -2.95
C ASN A 543 9.28 -0.56 -3.00
N ASN A 544 10.38 0.13 -2.69
CA ASN A 544 11.76 -0.37 -2.70
C ASN A 544 12.23 -0.87 -4.08
N GLN A 545 11.72 -0.28 -5.17
CA GLN A 545 12.09 -0.61 -6.56
C GLN A 545 12.90 0.52 -7.20
N ASP A 546 13.93 1.00 -6.49
CA ASP A 546 14.70 2.19 -6.87
C ASP A 546 15.40 2.07 -8.23
N GLU A 547 15.89 0.88 -8.60
CA GLU A 547 16.50 0.66 -9.92
C GLU A 547 15.49 0.82 -11.06
N MET A 548 14.26 0.33 -10.86
CA MET A 548 13.18 0.52 -11.82
C MET A 548 12.75 1.99 -11.86
N ALA A 549 12.73 2.68 -10.72
CA ALA A 549 12.44 4.10 -10.65
C ALA A 549 13.48 4.92 -11.44
N LEU A 550 14.77 4.64 -11.24
CA LEU A 550 15.88 5.25 -11.99
C LEU A 550 15.78 4.96 -13.48
N ALA A 551 15.51 3.71 -13.89
CA ALA A 551 15.34 3.35 -15.29
C ALA A 551 14.17 4.13 -15.94
N GLN A 552 13.07 4.29 -15.21
CA GLN A 552 11.90 5.01 -15.68
C GLN A 552 12.16 6.51 -15.82
N ILE A 553 12.82 7.12 -14.84
CA ILE A 553 13.21 8.55 -14.89
C ILE A 553 14.19 8.79 -16.05
N ASN A 554 15.16 7.91 -16.24
CA ASN A 554 16.18 8.02 -17.29
C ASN A 554 15.63 7.76 -18.70
N ALA A 555 14.43 7.18 -18.84
CA ALA A 555 13.74 7.07 -20.13
C ALA A 555 13.26 8.44 -20.65
N LEU A 556 13.09 9.43 -19.76
CA LEU A 556 12.75 10.80 -20.12
C LEU A 556 14.02 11.59 -20.50
N PRO A 557 14.06 12.31 -21.64
CA PRO A 557 15.20 13.15 -22.00
C PRO A 557 15.51 14.18 -20.91
N ARG A 558 16.80 14.36 -20.56
CA ARG A 558 17.23 15.28 -19.48
C ARG A 558 16.68 16.71 -19.59
N GLY A 559 16.46 17.21 -20.81
CA GLY A 559 15.87 18.54 -21.04
C GLY A 559 14.40 18.67 -20.60
N GLN A 560 13.71 17.56 -20.35
CA GLN A 560 12.33 17.50 -19.88
C GLN A 560 12.23 17.22 -18.37
N TRP A 561 13.36 17.07 -17.67
CA TRP A 561 13.36 16.82 -16.23
C TRP A 561 12.96 18.08 -15.47
N THR A 562 11.93 17.95 -14.64
CA THR A 562 11.56 18.93 -13.63
C THR A 562 12.55 18.90 -12.46
N ASP A 563 12.53 19.93 -11.61
CA ASP A 563 13.39 19.97 -10.42
C ASP A 563 13.10 18.80 -9.47
N ASN A 564 11.83 18.43 -9.32
CA ASN A 564 11.39 17.25 -8.57
C ASN A 564 11.99 15.93 -9.11
N ILE A 565 12.09 15.79 -10.44
CA ILE A 565 12.71 14.61 -11.06
C ILE A 565 14.21 14.58 -10.77
N ARG A 566 14.90 15.72 -10.86
CA ARG A 566 16.34 15.82 -10.55
C ARG A 566 16.62 15.48 -9.08
N GLU A 567 15.78 15.97 -8.17
CA GLU A 567 15.92 15.67 -6.74
C GLU A 567 15.70 14.18 -6.44
N LEU A 568 14.63 13.59 -6.99
CA LEU A 568 14.35 12.17 -6.84
C LEU A 568 15.49 11.30 -7.41
N GLU A 569 15.99 11.62 -8.60
CA GLU A 569 17.11 10.90 -9.22
C GLU A 569 18.38 10.97 -8.36
N ALA A 570 18.76 12.17 -7.90
CA ALA A 570 19.93 12.35 -7.05
C ALA A 570 19.84 11.55 -5.74
N ARG A 571 18.65 11.52 -5.12
CA ARG A 571 18.41 10.72 -3.91
C ARG A 571 18.53 9.22 -4.20
N LEU A 572 17.89 8.73 -5.26
CA LEU A 572 17.91 7.31 -5.65
C LEU A 572 19.31 6.82 -6.03
N GLN A 573 20.11 7.66 -6.70
CA GLN A 573 21.53 7.36 -6.96
C GLN A 573 22.31 7.21 -5.66
N SER A 574 22.11 8.15 -4.73
CA SER A 574 22.77 8.10 -3.42
C SER A 574 22.37 6.86 -2.62
N ASP A 575 21.10 6.47 -2.64
CA ASP A 575 20.58 5.24 -2.03
C ASP A 575 21.24 3.99 -2.64
N ASN A 576 21.40 3.95 -3.97
CA ASN A 576 22.04 2.84 -4.66
C ASN A 576 23.51 2.70 -4.24
N VAL A 577 24.28 3.80 -4.26
CA VAL A 577 25.68 3.80 -3.81
C VAL A 577 25.79 3.29 -2.37
N LEU A 578 24.99 3.84 -1.44
CA LEU A 578 25.04 3.43 -0.04
C LEU A 578 24.64 1.97 0.15
N ARG A 579 23.64 1.47 -0.59
CA ARG A 579 23.24 0.07 -0.54
C ARG A 579 24.38 -0.84 -1.00
N HIS A 580 25.03 -0.51 -2.12
CA HIS A 580 26.16 -1.29 -2.61
C HIS A 580 27.36 -1.23 -1.66
N ALA A 581 27.62 -0.05 -1.08
CA ALA A 581 28.67 0.13 -0.09
C ALA A 581 28.37 -0.69 1.19
N ASN A 582 27.14 -0.67 1.70
CA ASN A 582 26.72 -1.50 2.83
C ASN A 582 26.87 -3.00 2.51
N GLN A 583 26.45 -3.46 1.33
CA GLN A 583 26.65 -4.87 0.93
C GLN A 583 28.13 -5.27 0.89
N LEU A 584 29.01 -4.39 0.38
CA LEU A 584 30.45 -4.62 0.41
C LEU A 584 30.96 -4.73 1.86
N ARG A 585 30.52 -3.83 2.73
CA ARG A 585 30.86 -3.83 4.16
C ARG A 585 30.39 -5.11 4.86
N ASP A 586 29.15 -5.50 4.67
CA ASP A 586 28.55 -6.73 5.22
C ASP A 586 29.26 -8.00 4.72
N SER A 587 29.87 -7.96 3.53
CA SER A 587 30.70 -9.04 2.98
C SER A 587 32.15 -9.05 3.49
N GLY A 588 32.50 -8.18 4.45
CA GLY A 588 33.86 -8.04 5.00
C GLY A 588 34.81 -7.20 4.14
N GLN A 589 34.31 -6.51 3.10
CA GLN A 589 35.10 -5.69 2.17
C GLN A 589 34.95 -4.18 2.46
N GLU A 590 34.97 -3.79 3.73
CA GLU A 590 34.72 -2.41 4.17
C GLU A 590 35.65 -1.38 3.53
N ALA A 591 36.93 -1.69 3.30
CA ALA A 591 37.85 -0.78 2.61
C ALA A 591 37.38 -0.44 1.18
N ARG A 592 36.78 -1.40 0.47
CA ARG A 592 36.20 -1.16 -0.86
C ARG A 592 34.90 -0.35 -0.77
N ALA A 593 34.10 -0.60 0.26
CA ALA A 593 32.89 0.18 0.55
C ALA A 593 33.21 1.67 0.79
N ILE A 594 34.21 1.94 1.63
CA ILE A 594 34.69 3.31 1.91
C ILE A 594 35.24 3.96 0.63
N ALA A 595 36.04 3.22 -0.16
CA ALA A 595 36.55 3.72 -1.42
C ALA A 595 35.43 4.07 -2.42
N LEU A 596 34.37 3.27 -2.49
CA LEU A 596 33.20 3.53 -3.33
C LEU A 596 32.48 4.83 -2.95
N ILE A 597 32.30 5.08 -1.64
CA ILE A 597 31.70 6.31 -1.13
C ILE A 597 32.61 7.52 -1.43
N ASN A 598 33.91 7.40 -1.20
CA ASN A 598 34.88 8.47 -1.43
C ASN A 598 35.07 8.85 -2.91
N GLN A 599 34.68 7.99 -3.85
CA GLN A 599 34.66 8.30 -5.28
C GLN A 599 33.48 9.18 -5.70
N GLN A 600 32.45 9.31 -4.85
CA GLN A 600 31.29 10.15 -5.13
C GLN A 600 31.57 11.63 -4.84
N PRO A 601 30.80 12.56 -5.43
CA PRO A 601 30.82 13.96 -5.02
C PRO A 601 30.57 14.11 -3.52
N THR A 602 31.24 15.08 -2.89
CA THR A 602 31.12 15.35 -1.46
C THR A 602 29.67 15.63 -1.08
N SER A 603 29.13 14.84 -0.15
CA SER A 603 27.76 14.95 0.35
C SER A 603 27.76 14.76 1.87
N VAL A 604 26.94 15.55 2.57
CA VAL A 604 26.72 15.43 4.02
C VAL A 604 26.31 14.00 4.39
N ARG A 605 25.44 13.38 3.58
CA ARG A 605 24.96 12.01 3.81
C ARG A 605 26.07 10.97 3.79
N TYR A 606 27.02 11.11 2.85
CA TYR A 606 28.17 10.22 2.76
C TYR A 606 29.14 10.43 3.93
N ALA A 607 29.40 11.67 4.34
CA ALA A 607 30.23 11.97 5.49
C ALA A 607 29.63 11.42 6.80
N LEU A 608 28.32 11.59 7.03
CA LEU A 608 27.62 10.98 8.17
C LEU A 608 27.72 9.46 8.15
N THR A 609 27.53 8.82 7.00
CA THR A 609 27.65 7.35 6.88
C THR A 609 29.07 6.87 7.21
N LEU A 610 30.10 7.56 6.70
CA LEU A 610 31.49 7.23 6.98
C LEU A 610 31.84 7.45 8.46
N ALA A 611 31.28 8.49 9.08
CA ALA A 611 31.42 8.75 10.51
C ALA A 611 30.80 7.63 11.36
N ASP A 612 29.57 7.22 11.05
CA ASP A 612 28.87 6.13 11.73
C ASP A 612 29.65 4.80 11.58
N TRP A 613 30.19 4.52 10.38
CA TRP A 613 31.01 3.33 10.15
C TRP A 613 32.33 3.37 10.95
N ALA A 614 32.95 4.55 11.03
CA ALA A 614 34.15 4.77 11.84
C ALA A 614 33.87 4.55 13.34
N GLN A 615 32.76 5.08 13.84
CA GLN A 615 32.32 4.86 15.22
C GLN A 615 32.07 3.38 15.50
N GLN A 616 31.37 2.67 14.60
CA GLN A 616 31.06 1.25 14.77
C GLN A 616 32.30 0.35 14.82
N ARG A 617 33.40 0.74 14.15
CA ARG A 617 34.69 0.03 14.24
C ARG A 617 35.59 0.50 15.39
N GLY A 618 35.15 1.45 16.21
CA GLY A 618 35.92 2.03 17.31
C GLY A 618 37.01 3.02 16.87
N ASP A 619 36.94 3.55 15.65
CA ASP A 619 37.87 4.55 15.12
C ASP A 619 37.31 5.97 15.38
N SER A 620 37.38 6.37 16.65
CA SER A 620 36.85 7.65 17.12
C SER A 620 37.49 8.85 16.42
N GLN A 621 38.78 8.76 16.06
CA GLN A 621 39.48 9.85 15.36
C GLN A 621 38.88 10.12 13.98
N THR A 622 38.65 9.07 13.19
CA THR A 622 38.03 9.23 11.87
C THR A 622 36.57 9.66 12.00
N ALA A 623 35.82 9.14 12.97
CA ALA A 623 34.43 9.54 13.22
C ALA A 623 34.33 11.03 13.56
N ILE A 624 35.17 11.52 14.48
CA ILE A 624 35.25 12.93 14.86
C ILE A 624 35.58 13.80 13.65
N ALA A 625 36.55 13.39 12.82
CA ALA A 625 36.95 14.14 11.63
C ALA A 625 35.81 14.29 10.62
N GLU A 626 35.07 13.22 10.34
CA GLU A 626 33.93 13.26 9.40
C GLU A 626 32.73 14.04 9.96
N TYR A 627 32.40 13.92 11.25
CA TYR A 627 31.37 14.76 11.87
C TYR A 627 31.76 16.24 11.87
N GLN A 628 33.02 16.58 12.18
CA GLN A 628 33.51 17.95 12.10
C GLN A 628 33.48 18.50 10.67
N ARG A 629 33.73 17.65 9.67
CA ARG A 629 33.61 18.02 8.25
C ARG A 629 32.18 18.40 7.89
N VAL A 630 31.18 17.64 8.39
CA VAL A 630 29.76 18.01 8.23
C VAL A 630 29.47 19.34 8.89
N LEU A 631 29.93 19.54 10.14
CA LEU A 631 29.72 20.80 10.87
C LEU A 631 30.43 22.01 10.24
N GLY A 632 31.52 21.79 9.51
CA GLY A 632 32.18 22.83 8.71
C GLY A 632 31.33 23.32 7.52
N GLN A 633 30.45 22.48 6.98
CA GLN A 633 29.53 22.83 5.89
C GLN A 633 28.16 23.29 6.42
N GLN A 634 27.67 22.62 7.47
CA GLN A 634 26.38 22.86 8.10
C GLN A 634 26.56 22.97 9.63
N PRO A 635 26.86 24.17 10.16
CA PRO A 635 27.15 24.38 11.59
C PRO A 635 26.02 23.96 12.55
N ASP A 636 24.77 23.95 12.06
CA ASP A 636 23.58 23.61 12.85
C ASP A 636 23.06 22.18 12.57
N ASN A 637 23.84 21.32 11.88
CA ASN A 637 23.44 19.95 11.60
C ASN A 637 23.33 19.12 12.89
N GLY A 638 22.09 18.78 13.28
CA GLY A 638 21.79 18.05 14.51
C GLY A 638 22.43 16.67 14.57
N ASP A 639 22.34 15.88 13.49
CA ASP A 639 22.89 14.52 13.42
C ASP A 639 24.40 14.48 13.65
N ALA A 640 25.14 15.42 13.04
CA ALA A 640 26.59 15.51 13.23
C ALA A 640 26.97 15.94 14.65
N ARG A 641 26.23 16.88 15.26
CA ARG A 641 26.47 17.27 16.67
C ARG A 641 26.20 16.13 17.63
N LEU A 642 25.11 15.41 17.44
CA LEU A 642 24.74 14.31 18.31
C LEU A 642 25.63 13.08 18.09
N GLY A 643 25.97 12.73 16.85
CA GLY A 643 26.96 11.70 16.56
C GLY A 643 28.32 12.01 17.17
N LEU A 644 28.77 13.27 17.11
CA LEU A 644 30.00 13.70 17.78
C LEU A 644 29.89 13.59 19.32
N ALA A 645 28.75 13.91 19.92
CA ALA A 645 28.49 13.68 21.33
C ALA A 645 28.53 12.18 21.70
N GLU A 646 27.94 11.31 20.87
CA GLU A 646 27.93 9.86 21.07
C GLU A 646 29.36 9.28 20.99
N VAL A 647 30.20 9.76 20.07
CA VAL A 647 31.63 9.36 19.99
C VAL A 647 32.39 9.82 21.24
N TYR A 648 32.22 11.08 21.67
CA TYR A 648 32.88 11.55 22.89
C TYR A 648 32.41 10.81 24.15
N LEU A 649 31.13 10.41 24.21
CA LEU A 649 30.63 9.56 25.29
C LEU A 649 31.29 8.18 25.29
N ALA A 650 31.48 7.57 24.12
CA ALA A 650 32.17 6.29 23.98
C ALA A 650 33.65 6.39 24.40
N ASP A 651 34.31 7.50 24.09
CA ASP A 651 35.69 7.79 24.52
C ASP A 651 35.80 8.22 26.00
N GLY A 652 34.67 8.41 26.69
CA GLY A 652 34.62 8.85 28.09
C GLY A 652 34.79 10.37 28.31
N ASP A 653 34.92 11.17 27.25
CA ASP A 653 34.97 12.64 27.33
C ASP A 653 33.57 13.24 27.46
N LYS A 654 33.00 13.12 28.66
CA LYS A 654 31.69 13.68 28.99
C LYS A 654 31.61 15.20 28.85
N ASN A 655 32.73 15.92 28.94
CA ASN A 655 32.75 17.37 28.82
C ASN A 655 32.58 17.80 27.36
N ALA A 656 33.34 17.19 26.46
CA ALA A 656 33.19 17.43 25.03
C ALA A 656 31.80 17.00 24.53
N ALA A 657 31.30 15.85 24.99
CA ALA A 657 29.93 15.41 24.68
C ALA A 657 28.88 16.43 25.14
N ARG A 658 28.96 16.90 26.38
CA ARG A 658 28.01 17.90 26.93
C ARG A 658 28.05 19.20 26.13
N ALA A 659 29.22 19.63 25.68
CA ALA A 659 29.37 20.83 24.86
C ALA A 659 28.68 20.71 23.49
N GLN A 660 28.64 19.51 22.90
CA GLN A 660 27.94 19.27 21.63
C GLN A 660 26.41 19.19 21.82
N VAL A 661 25.94 18.46 22.84
CA VAL A 661 24.50 18.36 23.17
C VAL A 661 23.90 19.74 23.46
N ALA A 662 24.63 20.61 24.17
CA ALA A 662 24.19 21.98 24.48
C ALA A 662 24.01 22.89 23.25
N GLN A 663 24.60 22.51 22.11
CA GLN A 663 24.52 23.28 20.86
C GLN A 663 23.46 22.74 19.89
N LEU A 664 22.72 21.68 20.25
CA LEU A 664 21.58 21.19 19.46
C LEU A 664 20.46 22.24 19.42
N LYS A 665 20.06 22.66 18.22
CA LYS A 665 19.03 23.66 17.93
C LYS A 665 18.36 23.34 16.59
N GLY A 666 17.16 23.88 16.33
CA GLY A 666 16.46 23.77 15.04
C GLY A 666 15.18 22.93 15.10
N GLU A 667 14.52 22.73 13.96
CA GLU A 667 13.34 21.84 13.84
C GLU A 667 13.74 20.35 13.75
N ASP A 668 14.97 20.05 13.30
CA ASP A 668 15.47 18.68 13.12
C ASP A 668 15.59 17.88 14.45
N ILE A 669 15.64 18.58 15.59
CA ILE A 669 15.67 17.96 16.93
C ILE A 669 14.30 17.51 17.44
N ASP A 670 13.22 17.88 16.73
CA ASP A 670 11.86 17.53 17.14
C ASP A 670 11.41 16.14 16.68
N SER A 671 12.15 15.51 15.75
CA SER A 671 11.85 14.13 15.33
C SER A 671 12.01 13.14 16.50
N ILE A 672 11.11 12.15 16.56
CA ILE A 672 11.07 11.20 17.66
C ILE A 672 12.37 10.38 17.77
N ASN A 673 12.97 10.00 16.64
CA ASN A 673 14.26 9.33 16.61
C ASN A 673 15.42 10.21 17.11
N MET A 674 15.42 11.51 16.80
CA MET A 674 16.44 12.44 17.31
C MET A 674 16.29 12.63 18.82
N GLN A 675 15.05 12.80 19.31
CA GLN A 675 14.76 12.88 20.74
C GLN A 675 15.17 11.60 21.50
N ARG A 676 14.98 10.41 20.89
CA ARG A 676 15.49 9.13 21.43
C ARG A 676 17.00 9.17 21.63
N ARG A 677 17.76 9.52 20.59
CA ARG A 677 19.23 9.59 20.65
C ARG A 677 19.71 10.64 21.67
N ILE A 678 19.03 11.80 21.74
CA ILE A 678 19.31 12.83 22.75
C ILE A 678 19.10 12.26 24.17
N ALA A 679 18.02 11.52 24.41
CA ALA A 679 17.77 10.89 25.71
C ALA A 679 18.87 9.87 26.07
N GLN A 680 19.36 9.10 25.10
CA GLN A 680 20.49 8.18 25.30
C GLN A 680 21.78 8.94 25.63
N ALA A 681 22.08 10.03 24.94
CA ALA A 681 23.24 10.87 25.23
C ALA A 681 23.13 11.53 26.62
N GLN A 682 21.95 12.04 26.99
CA GLN A 682 21.66 12.55 28.34
C GLN A 682 21.89 11.48 29.41
N ALA A 683 21.44 10.25 29.18
CA ALA A 683 21.68 9.13 30.08
C ALA A 683 23.18 8.84 30.25
N GLY A 684 23.95 8.80 29.15
CA GLY A 684 25.41 8.59 29.17
C GLY A 684 26.19 9.71 29.89
N LEU A 685 25.70 10.96 29.79
CA LEU A 685 26.24 12.11 30.53
C LEU A 685 25.95 12.06 32.04
N GLY A 686 25.02 11.19 32.46
CA GLY A 686 24.54 11.10 33.84
C GLY A 686 23.31 11.97 34.14
N ASP A 687 22.77 12.66 33.15
CA ASP A 687 21.61 13.57 33.27
C ASP A 687 20.28 12.78 33.24
N ARG A 688 20.16 11.77 34.12
CA ARG A 688 19.06 10.78 34.11
C ARG A 688 17.67 11.40 34.19
N ALA A 689 17.50 12.49 34.93
CA ALA A 689 16.22 13.18 35.05
C ALA A 689 15.75 13.76 33.70
N GLN A 690 16.67 14.32 32.90
CA GLN A 690 16.35 14.84 31.58
C GLN A 690 16.06 13.71 30.60
N ALA A 691 16.86 12.63 30.62
CA ALA A 691 16.61 11.45 29.79
C ALA A 691 15.22 10.86 30.08
N GLN A 692 14.83 10.73 31.35
CA GLN A 692 13.51 10.25 31.76
C GLN A 692 12.39 11.18 31.27
N GLN A 693 12.57 12.51 31.37
CA GLN A 693 11.58 13.47 30.84
C GLN A 693 11.42 13.34 29.32
N THR A 694 12.52 13.17 28.59
CA THR A 694 12.49 12.98 27.15
C THR A 694 11.77 11.68 26.78
N PHE A 695 12.13 10.55 27.41
CA PHE A 695 11.45 9.27 27.20
C PHE A 695 9.97 9.31 27.58
N ALA A 696 9.59 9.98 28.69
CA ALA A 696 8.20 10.15 29.09
C ALA A 696 7.36 10.91 28.05
N ARG A 697 7.98 11.80 27.26
CA ARG A 697 7.32 12.50 26.14
C ARG A 697 7.20 11.64 24.89
N ILE A 698 8.26 10.92 24.51
CA ILE A 698 8.30 10.19 23.22
C ILE A 698 7.71 8.79 23.28
N VAL A 699 7.69 8.12 24.44
CA VAL A 699 7.11 6.77 24.56
C VAL A 699 5.61 6.74 24.21
N PRO A 700 4.76 7.66 24.72
CA PRO A 700 3.35 7.73 24.30
C PRO A 700 3.18 7.99 22.80
N GLN A 701 4.04 8.83 22.21
CA GLN A 701 4.02 9.11 20.76
C GLN A 701 4.35 7.87 19.94
N ALA A 702 5.41 7.14 20.33
CA ALA A 702 5.79 5.88 19.70
C ALA A 702 4.69 4.82 19.78
N LYS A 703 3.98 4.74 20.91
CA LYS A 703 2.83 3.82 21.10
C LYS A 703 1.61 4.18 20.26
N ALA A 704 1.43 5.46 19.93
CA ALA A 704 0.31 5.93 19.11
C ALA A 704 0.57 5.76 17.60
N GLN A 705 1.83 5.60 17.20
CA GLN A 705 2.20 5.34 15.81
C GLN A 705 1.97 3.86 15.42
N PRO A 706 1.70 3.55 14.14
CA PRO A 706 1.71 2.18 13.65
C PRO A 706 3.05 1.47 13.93
N PRO A 707 3.06 0.13 14.04
CA PRO A 707 4.29 -0.65 14.19
C PRO A 707 5.32 -0.28 13.11
N SER A 708 6.50 0.14 13.55
CA SER A 708 7.60 0.56 12.68
C SER A 708 8.93 0.40 13.40
N MET A 709 10.03 0.42 12.64
CA MET A 709 11.38 0.39 13.20
C MET A 709 11.64 1.57 14.15
N GLU A 710 11.15 2.76 13.81
CA GLU A 710 11.32 3.97 14.61
C GLU A 710 10.62 3.87 15.96
N SER A 711 9.34 3.47 15.98
CA SER A 711 8.58 3.29 17.23
C SER A 711 9.14 2.16 18.08
N ALA A 712 9.63 1.07 17.47
CA ALA A 712 10.27 -0.03 18.17
C ALA A 712 11.62 0.36 18.83
N LEU A 713 12.45 1.16 18.15
CA LEU A 713 13.71 1.65 18.70
C LEU A 713 13.50 2.53 19.93
N VAL A 714 12.51 3.42 19.89
CA VAL A 714 12.14 4.26 21.05
C VAL A 714 11.77 3.40 22.25
N LEU A 715 10.91 2.40 22.05
CA LEU A 715 10.43 1.54 23.13
C LEU A 715 11.54 0.64 23.70
N ARG A 716 12.39 0.07 22.83
CA ARG A 716 13.56 -0.71 23.25
C ARG A 716 14.51 0.14 24.10
N ASP A 717 14.87 1.32 23.61
CA ASP A 717 15.87 2.14 24.29
C ASP A 717 15.33 2.78 25.57
N ALA A 718 14.04 3.10 25.61
CA ALA A 718 13.36 3.47 26.86
C ALA A 718 13.38 2.31 27.88
N ALA A 719 13.13 1.07 27.45
CA ALA A 719 13.21 -0.11 28.32
C ALA A 719 14.65 -0.35 28.83
N ARG A 720 15.66 -0.23 27.97
CA ARG A 720 17.08 -0.28 28.37
C ARG A 720 17.40 0.80 29.41
N PHE A 721 16.95 2.03 29.18
CA PHE A 721 17.13 3.13 30.13
C PHE A 721 16.44 2.86 31.47
N GLN A 722 15.18 2.40 31.46
CA GLN A 722 14.44 2.01 32.66
C GLN A 722 15.18 0.94 33.46
N ALA A 723 15.69 -0.10 32.80
CA ALA A 723 16.47 -1.15 33.46
C ALA A 723 17.73 -0.58 34.13
N GLN A 724 18.50 0.26 33.42
CA GLN A 724 19.68 0.95 33.95
C GLN A 724 19.37 1.95 35.07
N ASN A 725 18.15 2.49 35.10
CA ASN A 725 17.68 3.42 36.12
C ASN A 725 17.03 2.72 37.33
N GLY A 726 17.13 1.39 37.44
CA GLY A 726 16.60 0.62 38.57
C GLY A 726 15.10 0.33 38.49
N GLU A 727 14.50 0.39 37.30
CA GLU A 727 13.08 0.13 37.04
C GLU A 727 12.88 -1.12 36.14
N PRO A 728 13.46 -2.29 36.48
CA PRO A 728 13.47 -3.45 35.58
C PRO A 728 12.07 -4.01 35.26
N GLN A 729 11.11 -3.89 36.18
CA GLN A 729 9.73 -4.30 35.93
C GLN A 729 9.04 -3.42 34.88
N GLN A 730 9.29 -2.10 34.91
CA GLN A 730 8.79 -1.20 33.86
C GLN A 730 9.47 -1.48 32.53
N ALA A 731 10.77 -1.77 32.55
CA ALA A 731 11.52 -2.17 31.36
C ALA A 731 10.97 -3.44 30.70
N LEU A 732 10.61 -4.47 31.49
CA LEU A 732 9.95 -5.67 30.97
C LEU A 732 8.60 -5.34 30.30
N GLU A 733 7.79 -4.46 30.90
CA GLU A 733 6.56 -3.97 30.27
C GLU A 733 6.83 -3.16 28.99
N GLY A 734 7.92 -2.39 28.96
CA GLY A 734 8.39 -1.67 27.77
C GLY A 734 8.82 -2.62 26.65
N TYR A 735 9.49 -3.73 26.96
CA TYR A 735 9.83 -4.76 25.98
C TYR A 735 8.61 -5.47 25.40
N LYS A 736 7.54 -5.67 26.18
CA LYS A 736 6.26 -6.18 25.65
C LYS A 736 5.70 -5.25 24.58
N ASP A 737 5.78 -3.94 24.79
CA ASP A 737 5.36 -2.93 23.82
C ASP A 737 6.31 -2.90 22.59
N ALA A 738 7.61 -2.98 22.82
CA ALA A 738 8.63 -3.04 21.76
C ALA A 738 8.46 -4.27 20.85
N MET A 739 8.04 -5.42 21.40
CA MET A 739 7.72 -6.61 20.61
C MET A 739 6.54 -6.39 19.67
N VAL A 740 5.53 -5.62 20.08
CA VAL A 740 4.40 -5.27 19.18
C VAL A 740 4.86 -4.28 18.12
N ALA A 741 5.56 -3.21 18.51
CA ALA A 741 6.02 -2.19 17.58
C ALA A 741 7.02 -2.71 16.53
N SER A 742 7.86 -3.67 16.90
CA SER A 742 8.81 -4.33 15.98
C SER A 742 8.18 -5.43 15.12
N GLY A 743 6.93 -5.83 15.40
CA GLY A 743 6.26 -6.94 14.73
C GLY A 743 6.74 -8.33 15.15
N VAL A 744 7.44 -8.46 16.29
CA VAL A 744 7.70 -9.76 16.95
C VAL A 744 6.38 -10.38 17.43
N ALA A 745 5.45 -9.56 17.89
CA ALA A 745 4.12 -9.96 18.34
C ALA A 745 3.03 -9.15 17.63
N ARG A 746 1.90 -9.79 17.30
CA ARG A 746 0.72 -9.07 16.76
C ARG A 746 -0.05 -8.32 17.85
N GLU A 747 -0.08 -8.89 19.04
CA GLU A 747 -0.77 -8.36 20.20
C GLU A 747 0.17 -8.35 21.40
N ARG A 748 -0.08 -7.44 22.33
CA ARG A 748 0.73 -7.32 23.54
C ARG A 748 0.58 -8.58 24.41
N PRO A 749 1.68 -9.27 24.78
CA PRO A 749 1.60 -10.46 25.62
C PRO A 749 1.09 -10.10 27.02
N GLN A 750 0.08 -10.84 27.50
CA GLN A 750 -0.60 -10.57 28.77
C GLN A 750 -0.02 -11.38 29.94
N ASP A 751 0.74 -12.43 29.64
CA ASP A 751 1.33 -13.34 30.62
C ASP A 751 2.81 -13.61 30.32
N ASN A 752 3.52 -14.10 31.34
CA ASN A 752 4.96 -14.37 31.29
C ASN A 752 5.32 -15.50 30.33
N ASP A 753 4.48 -16.52 30.18
CA ASP A 753 4.75 -17.66 29.31
C ASP A 753 4.69 -17.24 27.85
N THR A 754 3.68 -16.47 27.46
CA THR A 754 3.58 -15.88 26.12
C THR A 754 4.73 -14.92 25.87
N PHE A 755 5.04 -14.04 26.82
CA PHE A 755 6.13 -13.06 26.69
C PHE A 755 7.50 -13.74 26.51
N THR A 756 7.87 -14.66 27.40
CA THR A 756 9.16 -15.35 27.31
C THR A 756 9.22 -16.30 26.13
N ARG A 757 8.11 -16.90 25.68
CA ARG A 757 8.10 -17.67 24.42
C ARG A 757 8.46 -16.81 23.21
N LEU A 758 8.04 -15.55 23.20
CA LEU A 758 8.37 -14.59 22.14
C LEU A 758 9.84 -14.17 22.18
N THR A 759 10.60 -14.44 23.25
CA THR A 759 12.05 -14.16 23.27
C THR A 759 12.90 -15.24 22.61
N ARG A 760 12.31 -16.36 22.19
CA ARG A 760 13.04 -17.41 21.46
C ARG A 760 13.65 -16.85 20.18
N ASN A 761 14.89 -17.23 19.91
CA ASN A 761 15.59 -16.86 18.68
C ASN A 761 14.80 -17.27 17.43
N ASP A 762 14.89 -16.44 16.40
CA ASP A 762 14.37 -16.72 15.06
C ASP A 762 15.44 -16.33 14.03
N SER A 763 15.89 -17.31 13.25
CA SER A 763 16.92 -17.11 12.22
C SER A 763 16.50 -16.12 11.12
N SER A 764 15.20 -15.88 10.95
CA SER A 764 14.65 -14.93 9.98
C SER A 764 14.54 -13.49 10.50
N ASP A 765 14.82 -13.26 11.80
CA ASP A 765 14.77 -11.93 12.40
C ASP A 765 15.89 -11.03 11.85
N ASP A 766 15.53 -9.76 11.64
CA ASP A 766 16.50 -8.68 11.51
C ASP A 766 17.20 -8.38 12.85
N TRP A 767 18.20 -7.49 12.81
CA TRP A 767 19.00 -7.12 13.96
C TRP A 767 18.17 -6.52 15.12
N LEU A 768 17.09 -5.79 14.81
CA LEU A 768 16.28 -5.10 15.81
C LEU A 768 15.39 -6.09 16.56
N LYS A 769 14.70 -6.97 15.83
CA LYS A 769 13.89 -8.03 16.45
C LYS A 769 14.75 -8.95 17.29
N ARG A 770 15.90 -9.39 16.76
CA ARG A 770 16.87 -10.22 17.50
C ARG A 770 17.35 -9.52 18.76
N GLY A 771 17.67 -8.22 18.68
CA GLY A 771 18.08 -7.41 19.82
C GLY A 771 16.97 -7.30 20.88
N ILE A 772 15.74 -6.97 20.49
CA ILE A 772 14.60 -6.88 21.43
C ILE A 772 14.35 -8.22 22.14
N ARG A 773 14.42 -9.34 21.41
CA ARG A 773 14.26 -10.67 22.01
C ARG A 773 15.36 -10.99 23.01
N SER A 774 16.63 -10.73 22.65
CA SER A 774 17.78 -10.96 23.52
C SER A 774 17.69 -10.10 24.78
N ASP A 775 17.55 -8.78 24.62
CA ASP A 775 17.50 -7.86 25.75
C ASP A 775 16.35 -8.21 26.73
N ALA A 776 15.19 -8.57 26.18
CA ALA A 776 14.03 -8.99 26.96
C ALA A 776 14.29 -10.34 27.67
N ALA A 777 14.91 -11.31 27.00
CA ALA A 777 15.30 -12.58 27.59
C ALA A 777 16.30 -12.41 28.73
N ASP A 778 17.34 -11.62 28.50
CA ASP A 778 18.43 -11.39 29.44
C ASP A 778 17.92 -10.69 30.68
N LEU A 779 17.15 -9.59 30.52
CA LEU A 779 16.53 -8.90 31.64
C LEU A 779 15.54 -9.81 32.40
N TYR A 780 14.72 -10.58 31.70
CA TYR A 780 13.75 -11.48 32.35
C TYR A 780 14.46 -12.54 33.20
N ARG A 781 15.49 -13.19 32.65
CA ARG A 781 16.31 -14.18 33.36
C ARG A 781 17.07 -13.57 34.52
N GLN A 782 17.58 -12.35 34.36
CA GLN A 782 18.23 -11.60 35.43
C GLN A 782 17.27 -11.28 36.58
N GLN A 783 15.99 -11.02 36.29
CA GLN A 783 14.97 -10.71 37.29
C GLN A 783 14.31 -11.92 37.94
N ASP A 784 14.49 -13.12 37.40
CA ASP A 784 13.83 -14.31 37.93
C ASP A 784 14.43 -14.79 39.26
N LEU A 785 13.65 -15.44 40.11
CA LEU A 785 14.13 -16.15 41.29
C LEU A 785 14.25 -17.63 40.93
N ASN A 786 15.45 -18.18 41.07
CA ASN A 786 15.71 -19.59 40.81
C ASN A 786 16.10 -20.33 42.09
N VAL A 787 15.64 -21.57 42.20
CA VAL A 787 16.06 -22.52 43.24
C VAL A 787 16.48 -23.80 42.57
N THR A 788 17.74 -24.20 42.73
CA THR A 788 18.28 -25.45 42.18
C THR A 788 18.67 -26.39 43.32
N LEU A 789 18.18 -27.63 43.26
CA LEU A 789 18.62 -28.73 44.10
C LEU A 789 19.35 -29.74 43.21
N GLU A 790 20.59 -30.04 43.53
CA GLU A 790 21.42 -30.99 42.79
C GLU A 790 22.06 -32.01 43.72
N HIS A 791 22.23 -33.23 43.25
CA HIS A 791 23.02 -34.26 43.92
C HIS A 791 24.08 -34.76 42.95
N ASP A 792 25.34 -34.69 43.38
CA ASP A 792 26.50 -35.17 42.64
C ASP A 792 27.16 -36.34 43.38
N TYR A 793 27.33 -37.45 42.67
CA TYR A 793 28.15 -38.57 43.08
C TYR A 793 29.47 -38.51 42.33
N TRP A 794 30.57 -38.42 43.08
CA TRP A 794 31.89 -38.25 42.49
C TRP A 794 32.94 -39.04 43.25
N GLY A 795 34.08 -39.29 42.60
CA GLY A 795 35.15 -40.05 43.24
C GLY A 795 36.23 -40.54 42.29
N SER A 796 37.17 -41.28 42.87
CA SER A 796 38.33 -41.84 42.20
C SER A 796 38.76 -43.14 42.88
N SER A 797 39.15 -44.15 42.10
CA SER A 797 39.71 -45.38 42.67
C SER A 797 41.08 -45.13 43.28
N GLY A 798 41.39 -45.78 44.40
CA GLY A 798 42.69 -45.67 45.04
C GLY A 798 42.90 -46.72 46.13
N THR A 799 43.66 -46.35 47.17
CA THR A 799 43.93 -47.23 48.32
C THR A 799 42.97 -46.92 49.46
N GLY A 800 42.35 -47.97 50.01
CA GLY A 800 41.43 -47.86 51.14
C GLY A 800 42.09 -47.20 52.37
N GLY A 801 41.34 -46.27 52.97
CA GLY A 801 41.73 -45.44 54.11
C GLY A 801 42.12 -44.01 53.74
N TYR A 802 42.48 -43.71 52.49
CA TYR A 802 42.93 -42.35 52.14
C TYR A 802 42.76 -41.90 50.68
N SER A 803 42.67 -42.82 49.71
CA SER A 803 42.56 -42.45 48.28
C SER A 803 41.52 -43.25 47.49
N ASP A 804 40.90 -44.29 48.05
CA ASP A 804 39.72 -44.94 47.44
C ASP A 804 38.47 -44.11 47.74
N LEU A 805 38.27 -43.04 46.96
CA LEU A 805 37.32 -41.99 47.27
C LEU A 805 35.95 -42.26 46.63
N LYS A 806 34.91 -42.28 47.46
CA LYS A 806 33.51 -42.20 47.08
C LYS A 806 32.88 -41.04 47.83
N ALA A 807 32.41 -40.05 47.09
CA ALA A 807 31.90 -38.81 47.64
C ALA A 807 30.50 -38.49 47.09
N HIS A 808 29.73 -37.82 47.93
CA HIS A 808 28.40 -37.33 47.64
C HIS A 808 28.33 -35.86 48.03
N THR A 809 27.87 -35.01 47.11
CA THR A 809 27.64 -33.59 47.38
C THR A 809 26.19 -33.26 47.04
N THR A 810 25.39 -32.88 48.04
CA THR A 810 24.02 -32.38 47.82
C THR A 810 23.99 -30.87 47.95
N MET A 811 23.42 -30.21 46.95
CA MET A 811 23.66 -28.82 46.63
C MET A 811 22.33 -28.08 46.55
N LEU A 812 22.12 -27.10 47.43
CA LEU A 812 21.00 -26.19 47.35
C LEU A 812 21.53 -24.80 46.97
N HIS A 813 21.02 -24.26 45.86
CA HIS A 813 21.38 -22.93 45.37
C HIS A 813 20.12 -22.10 45.15
N VAL A 814 20.10 -20.89 45.69
CA VAL A 814 19.04 -19.91 45.47
C VAL A 814 19.67 -18.67 44.87
N ASP A 815 19.25 -18.26 43.68
CA ASP A 815 19.73 -17.05 43.02
C ASP A 815 18.59 -16.10 42.64
N ALA A 816 18.80 -14.80 42.91
CA ALA A 816 17.79 -13.76 42.84
C ALA A 816 18.39 -12.43 42.30
N PRO A 817 17.59 -11.55 41.70
CA PRO A 817 18.07 -10.24 41.26
C PRO A 817 18.55 -9.38 42.43
N LEU A 818 19.69 -8.71 42.25
CA LEU A 818 20.14 -7.63 43.11
C LEU A 818 20.91 -6.61 42.26
N ALA A 819 20.44 -5.37 42.22
CA ALA A 819 20.94 -4.32 41.33
C ALA A 819 20.92 -4.79 39.85
N ASP A 820 22.04 -4.67 39.15
CA ASP A 820 22.26 -5.08 37.77
C ASP A 820 22.80 -6.52 37.63
N GLY A 821 22.85 -7.29 38.72
CA GLY A 821 23.33 -8.66 38.74
C GLY A 821 22.40 -9.62 39.46
N ARG A 822 22.95 -10.78 39.84
CA ARG A 822 22.26 -11.81 40.63
C ARG A 822 23.06 -12.12 41.88
N MET A 823 22.41 -11.99 43.02
CA MET A 823 22.92 -12.52 44.28
C MET A 823 22.55 -14.00 44.40
N PHE A 824 23.38 -14.79 45.07
CA PHE A 824 23.07 -16.19 45.35
C PHE A 824 23.40 -16.56 46.80
N PHE A 825 22.69 -17.58 47.28
CA PHE A 825 22.99 -18.32 48.49
C PHE A 825 23.15 -19.79 48.14
N ARG A 826 24.16 -20.43 48.74
CA ARG A 826 24.56 -21.79 48.42
C ARG A 826 24.82 -22.57 49.70
N THR A 827 24.36 -23.82 49.71
CA THR A 827 24.73 -24.80 50.73
C THR A 827 25.16 -26.10 50.04
N ASP A 828 26.26 -26.69 50.49
CA ASP A 828 26.72 -28.00 50.03
C ASP A 828 26.82 -28.93 51.24
N LEU A 829 26.11 -30.05 51.18
CA LEU A 829 26.25 -31.16 52.12
C LEU A 829 27.18 -32.18 51.50
N VAL A 830 28.40 -32.26 52.02
CA VAL A 830 29.47 -33.10 51.47
C VAL A 830 29.68 -34.29 52.40
N ASN A 831 29.73 -35.49 51.83
CA ASN A 831 30.15 -36.72 52.49
C ASN A 831 31.25 -37.37 51.66
N MET A 832 32.38 -37.68 52.28
CA MET A 832 33.53 -38.32 51.63
C MET A 832 33.91 -39.58 52.38
N ASP A 833 33.93 -40.72 51.69
CA ASP A 833 34.40 -42.00 52.19
C ASP A 833 35.67 -42.39 51.44
N ALA A 834 36.79 -42.55 52.15
CA ALA A 834 38.08 -42.93 51.59
C ALA A 834 38.37 -44.43 51.77
N GLY A 835 37.41 -45.22 52.26
CA GLY A 835 37.50 -46.65 52.48
C GLY A 835 38.21 -47.04 53.79
N SER A 836 38.62 -48.31 53.86
CA SER A 836 39.28 -48.87 55.04
C SER A 836 40.70 -49.35 54.73
N PHE A 837 41.63 -49.15 55.67
CA PHE A 837 42.99 -49.65 55.53
C PHE A 837 43.02 -51.18 55.46
N SER A 838 43.90 -51.72 54.61
CA SER A 838 44.19 -53.16 54.60
C SER A 838 44.96 -53.57 55.86
N THR A 839 44.45 -54.56 56.59
CA THR A 839 45.03 -55.02 57.86
C THR A 839 45.76 -56.35 57.72
N LYS A 840 46.85 -56.52 58.47
CA LYS A 840 47.55 -57.80 58.67
C LYS A 840 46.73 -58.72 59.59
N SER A 841 47.15 -59.98 59.71
CA SER A 841 46.46 -61.00 60.51
C SER A 841 46.37 -60.67 62.01
N ASP A 842 47.31 -59.86 62.52
CA ASP A 842 47.32 -59.35 63.90
C ASP A 842 46.43 -58.10 64.08
N GLY A 843 45.77 -57.65 63.02
CA GLY A 843 44.90 -56.48 63.02
C GLY A 843 45.63 -55.13 62.91
N SER A 844 46.96 -55.12 62.80
CA SER A 844 47.77 -53.93 62.52
C SER A 844 47.68 -53.51 61.04
N TYR A 845 48.00 -52.26 60.74
CA TYR A 845 48.07 -51.73 59.38
C TYR A 845 49.28 -50.80 59.24
N SER A 846 49.95 -50.86 58.09
CA SER A 846 51.14 -50.03 57.81
C SER A 846 51.09 -49.39 56.41
N PRO A 847 50.07 -48.56 56.12
CA PRO A 847 49.97 -47.79 54.88
C PRO A 847 50.99 -46.63 54.86
N SER A 848 51.32 -46.12 53.67
CA SER A 848 52.01 -44.81 53.53
C SER A 848 51.03 -43.66 53.81
N TRP A 849 50.60 -43.56 55.06
CA TRP A 849 49.61 -42.61 55.54
C TRP A 849 49.90 -42.22 56.99
N GLY A 850 49.72 -40.95 57.33
CA GLY A 850 50.01 -40.43 58.68
C GLY A 850 51.43 -40.80 59.10
N THR A 851 51.60 -41.36 60.30
CA THR A 851 52.87 -41.94 60.76
C THR A 851 52.91 -43.48 60.71
N CYS A 852 51.93 -44.12 60.04
CA CYS A 852 51.73 -45.57 60.07
C CYS A 852 52.64 -46.38 59.13
N GLY A 853 53.37 -45.72 58.21
CA GLY A 853 54.20 -46.42 57.20
C GLY A 853 55.41 -47.14 57.81
N GLU A 854 56.03 -46.48 58.79
CA GLU A 854 57.27 -46.95 59.43
C GLU A 854 57.01 -47.59 60.80
N ILE A 855 56.00 -47.10 61.49
CA ILE A 855 55.52 -47.62 62.78
C ILE A 855 54.16 -48.24 62.49
N ALA A 856 54.03 -49.55 62.62
CA ALA A 856 52.75 -50.20 62.34
C ALA A 856 51.69 -49.68 63.30
N CYS A 857 50.60 -49.14 62.74
CA CYS A 857 49.48 -48.66 63.51
C CYS A 857 48.66 -49.83 64.06
N THR A 858 48.41 -49.81 65.37
CA THR A 858 47.47 -50.71 66.05
C THR A 858 46.33 -49.89 66.70
N GLY A 859 45.14 -50.48 66.78
CA GLY A 859 43.93 -49.77 67.21
C GLY A 859 43.52 -48.57 66.32
N GLY A 860 42.61 -47.74 66.82
CA GLY A 860 42.09 -46.57 66.08
C GLY A 860 41.06 -46.90 65.00
N SER A 861 40.55 -45.87 64.30
CA SER A 861 39.57 -46.06 63.21
C SER A 861 40.27 -46.55 61.95
N LYS A 862 39.91 -47.76 61.50
CA LYS A 862 40.43 -48.36 60.27
C LYS A 862 39.71 -47.84 59.02
N HIS A 863 38.48 -47.37 59.20
CA HIS A 863 37.65 -46.77 58.16
C HIS A 863 37.75 -45.25 58.26
N GLN A 864 37.93 -44.59 57.12
CA GLN A 864 38.20 -43.16 57.04
C GLN A 864 37.13 -42.50 56.18
N SER A 865 36.28 -41.72 56.83
CA SER A 865 35.21 -40.97 56.20
C SER A 865 34.97 -39.69 56.98
N ASP A 866 34.48 -38.65 56.30
CA ASP A 866 34.10 -37.39 56.95
C ASP A 866 32.90 -36.77 56.24
N SER A 867 32.14 -35.93 56.96
CA SER A 867 30.97 -35.25 56.40
C SER A 867 30.81 -33.85 56.99
N GLY A 868 30.29 -32.92 56.20
CA GLY A 868 30.07 -31.56 56.65
C GLY A 868 29.18 -30.74 55.74
N ALA A 869 28.83 -29.54 56.19
CA ALA A 869 28.02 -28.59 55.42
C ALA A 869 28.81 -27.29 55.18
N SER A 870 28.98 -26.89 53.92
CA SER A 870 29.48 -25.54 53.60
C SER A 870 28.33 -24.61 53.26
N VAL A 871 28.54 -23.32 53.52
CA VAL A 871 27.64 -22.25 53.09
C VAL A 871 28.42 -21.21 52.31
N ALA A 872 27.81 -20.60 51.31
CA ALA A 872 28.38 -19.49 50.56
C ALA A 872 27.31 -18.47 50.16
N VAL A 873 27.72 -17.22 50.07
CA VAL A 873 26.94 -16.12 49.51
C VAL A 873 27.80 -15.38 48.51
N GLY A 874 27.19 -14.90 47.44
CA GLY A 874 27.91 -14.09 46.47
C GLY A 874 26.98 -13.33 45.55
N TRP A 875 27.59 -12.64 44.60
CA TRP A 875 26.90 -11.83 43.62
C TRP A 875 27.71 -11.80 42.31
N LYS A 876 27.01 -11.76 41.17
CA LYS A 876 27.65 -11.63 39.87
C LYS A 876 26.82 -10.79 38.89
N ASN A 877 27.50 -10.00 38.07
CA ASN A 877 26.99 -9.44 36.82
C ASN A 877 28.04 -9.72 35.71
N ASP A 878 27.92 -9.05 34.56
CA ASP A 878 28.83 -9.25 33.43
C ASP A 878 30.27 -8.74 33.70
N THR A 879 30.44 -7.83 34.65
CA THR A 879 31.72 -7.16 34.94
C THR A 879 32.41 -7.73 36.17
N TRP A 880 31.66 -7.98 37.24
CA TRP A 880 32.17 -8.33 38.56
C TRP A 880 31.48 -9.61 39.03
N SER A 881 32.27 -10.50 39.63
CA SER A 881 31.71 -11.60 40.41
C SER A 881 32.48 -11.73 41.73
N GLY A 882 31.77 -11.99 42.81
CA GLY A 882 32.37 -12.13 44.13
C GLY A 882 31.60 -13.09 45.01
N ASP A 883 32.32 -13.87 45.80
CA ASP A 883 31.74 -14.82 46.73
C ASP A 883 32.57 -14.98 47.99
N ILE A 884 31.90 -15.33 49.08
CA ILE A 884 32.51 -15.72 50.34
C ILE A 884 31.71 -16.88 50.94
N GLY A 885 32.42 -17.85 51.49
CA GLY A 885 31.83 -19.04 52.06
C GLY A 885 32.80 -19.80 52.95
N THR A 886 32.45 -21.04 53.25
CA THR A 886 33.25 -21.93 54.09
C THR A 886 33.58 -23.22 53.34
N THR A 887 34.61 -23.93 53.80
CA THR A 887 34.69 -25.37 53.55
C THR A 887 33.66 -26.11 54.43
N PRO A 888 33.39 -27.41 54.20
CA PRO A 888 32.36 -28.13 54.94
C PRO A 888 32.59 -28.15 56.46
N MET A 889 31.69 -27.51 57.20
CA MET A 889 31.68 -27.52 58.66
C MET A 889 31.27 -28.91 59.15
N GLY A 890 32.19 -29.58 59.83
CA GLY A 890 32.09 -31.00 60.19
C GLY A 890 33.39 -31.73 59.91
N PHE A 891 34.11 -31.30 58.87
CA PHE A 891 35.45 -31.78 58.57
C PHE A 891 36.47 -31.42 59.64
N ASN A 892 37.58 -32.17 59.67
CA ASN A 892 38.69 -31.92 60.58
C ASN A 892 39.34 -30.52 60.47
N VAL A 893 39.36 -29.93 59.26
CA VAL A 893 39.94 -28.62 58.96
C VAL A 893 38.93 -27.77 58.19
N VAL A 894 38.46 -26.70 58.83
CA VAL A 894 37.45 -25.78 58.29
C VAL A 894 38.06 -24.39 58.08
N ASP A 895 37.83 -23.79 56.92
CA ASP A 895 38.32 -22.45 56.55
C ASP A 895 37.23 -21.62 55.89
N VAL A 896 37.39 -20.30 55.96
CA VAL A 896 36.70 -19.35 55.08
C VAL A 896 37.41 -19.30 53.73
N VAL A 897 36.63 -19.35 52.67
CA VAL A 897 37.05 -19.37 51.26
C VAL A 897 36.24 -18.33 50.46
N GLY A 898 36.68 -18.00 49.25
CA GLY A 898 36.00 -17.00 48.44
C GLY A 898 36.77 -16.60 47.19
N GLY A 899 36.18 -15.70 46.41
CA GLY A 899 36.80 -15.17 45.20
C GLY A 899 36.25 -13.81 44.81
N LEU A 900 37.03 -13.07 44.05
CA LEU A 900 36.64 -11.83 43.38
C LEU A 900 37.22 -11.82 41.96
N SER A 901 36.37 -11.57 40.96
CA SER A 901 36.78 -11.44 39.57
C SER A 901 36.29 -10.14 38.95
N TYR A 902 37.08 -9.62 38.01
CA TYR A 902 36.74 -8.50 37.15
C TYR A 902 36.94 -8.89 35.69
N SER A 903 35.93 -8.65 34.85
CA SER A 903 35.92 -8.92 33.42
C SER A 903 35.66 -7.64 32.64
N SER A 904 36.42 -7.43 31.56
CA SER A 904 36.24 -6.30 30.64
C SER A 904 36.88 -6.63 29.29
N ASP A 905 36.75 -5.71 28.33
CA ASP A 905 37.24 -5.87 26.96
C ASP A 905 38.18 -4.71 26.60
N VAL A 906 39.29 -5.03 25.94
CA VAL A 906 40.19 -4.05 25.30
C VAL A 906 40.12 -4.26 23.80
N GLY A 907 39.22 -3.52 23.15
CA GLY A 907 38.87 -3.75 21.74
C GLY A 907 38.30 -5.17 21.56
N PRO A 908 38.85 -6.00 20.67
CA PRO A 908 38.38 -7.39 20.44
C PRO A 908 38.92 -8.42 21.45
N LEU A 909 39.72 -8.00 22.43
CA LEU A 909 40.34 -8.89 23.42
C LEU A 909 39.61 -8.77 24.77
N GLY A 910 38.86 -9.80 25.13
CA GLY A 910 38.29 -9.93 26.47
C GLY A 910 39.34 -10.36 27.47
N TYR A 911 39.25 -9.87 28.70
CA TYR A 911 40.09 -10.31 29.81
C TYR A 911 39.32 -10.45 31.11
N THR A 912 39.75 -11.40 31.94
CA THR A 912 39.26 -11.59 33.30
C THR A 912 40.44 -11.70 34.26
N VAL A 913 40.44 -10.88 35.30
CA VAL A 913 41.39 -10.98 36.43
C VAL A 913 40.63 -11.51 37.63
N ASN A 914 41.19 -12.50 38.33
CA ASN A 914 40.61 -13.04 39.55
C ASN A 914 41.63 -13.13 40.70
N LEU A 915 41.10 -13.06 41.91
CA LEU A 915 41.76 -13.37 43.16
C LEU A 915 40.88 -14.38 43.90
N HIS A 916 41.46 -15.41 44.48
CA HIS A 916 40.69 -16.46 45.12
C HIS A 916 41.44 -17.14 46.27
N ARG A 917 40.64 -17.72 47.17
CA ARG A 917 41.06 -18.72 48.14
C ARG A 917 40.12 -19.91 48.00
N ARG A 918 40.61 -21.06 47.52
CA ARG A 918 39.80 -22.25 47.24
C ARG A 918 40.38 -23.51 47.89
N PRO A 919 39.55 -24.48 48.32
CA PRO A 919 40.06 -25.75 48.81
C PRO A 919 40.57 -26.64 47.67
N ILE A 920 41.42 -27.61 48.00
CA ILE A 920 41.75 -28.71 47.08
C ILE A 920 40.87 -29.91 47.44
N SER A 921 39.93 -30.26 46.58
CA SER A 921 38.85 -31.23 46.84
C SER A 921 39.19 -32.69 46.47
N SER A 922 40.33 -32.93 45.81
CA SER A 922 40.65 -34.21 45.15
C SER A 922 40.82 -35.41 46.10
N SER A 923 40.97 -35.19 47.41
CA SER A 923 41.06 -36.25 48.41
C SER A 923 40.50 -35.81 49.75
N LEU A 924 40.15 -36.78 50.61
CA LEU A 924 39.69 -36.48 51.97
C LEU A 924 40.73 -35.68 52.76
N LEU A 925 42.01 -36.04 52.63
CA LEU A 925 43.12 -35.33 53.28
C LEU A 925 43.26 -33.89 52.77
N ALA A 926 43.27 -33.69 51.46
CA ALA A 926 43.44 -32.37 50.87
C ALA A 926 42.25 -31.46 51.19
N PHE A 927 41.02 -31.99 51.16
CA PHE A 927 39.83 -31.17 51.33
C PHE A 927 39.53 -30.85 52.81
N GLY A 928 39.25 -31.89 53.58
CA GLY A 928 38.79 -31.80 54.97
C GLY A 928 39.86 -32.09 56.01
N GLY A 929 40.98 -32.69 55.61
CA GLY A 929 42.01 -33.15 56.54
C GLY A 929 41.67 -34.48 57.20
N GLN A 930 42.70 -35.19 57.66
CA GLN A 930 42.58 -36.42 58.42
C GLN A 930 43.31 -36.30 59.76
N LYS A 931 43.10 -37.27 60.65
CA LYS A 931 43.72 -37.31 61.97
C LYS A 931 44.55 -38.57 62.13
N ASP A 932 45.81 -38.41 62.55
CA ASP A 932 46.77 -39.51 62.67
C ASP A 932 46.32 -40.46 63.79
N ASN A 933 46.82 -41.69 63.80
CA ASN A 933 46.47 -42.64 64.86
C ASN A 933 46.87 -42.02 66.23
N PRO A 934 45.98 -41.99 67.24
CA PRO A 934 46.31 -41.45 68.56
C PRO A 934 46.96 -42.48 69.50
N ASN A 935 47.00 -43.76 69.12
CA ASN A 935 47.50 -44.84 69.99
C ASN A 935 48.98 -45.16 69.75
N ASP A 936 49.56 -46.00 70.61
CA ASP A 936 50.83 -46.71 70.38
C ASP A 936 52.04 -45.83 70.00
N GLY A 937 52.09 -44.60 70.53
CA GLY A 937 53.21 -43.67 70.33
C GLY A 937 53.13 -42.84 69.04
N HIS A 938 52.00 -42.91 68.31
CA HIS A 938 51.68 -42.05 67.17
C HIS A 938 51.21 -40.66 67.60
N THR A 939 51.05 -39.73 66.66
CA THR A 939 50.93 -38.31 67.00
C THR A 939 49.52 -37.85 67.36
N GLY A 940 48.48 -38.56 66.89
CA GLY A 940 47.09 -38.14 67.01
C GLY A 940 46.77 -36.77 66.38
N LYS A 941 47.67 -36.20 65.58
CA LYS A 941 47.55 -34.84 65.03
C LYS A 941 46.63 -34.83 63.81
N THR A 942 45.82 -33.79 63.71
CA THR A 942 45.09 -33.46 62.48
C THR A 942 46.02 -32.79 61.48
N TRP A 943 45.97 -33.18 60.21
CA TRP A 943 46.66 -32.50 59.12
C TRP A 943 45.88 -32.56 57.80
N GLY A 944 46.28 -31.75 56.82
CA GLY A 944 45.60 -31.62 55.53
C GLY A 944 44.82 -30.32 55.43
N GLY A 945 43.65 -30.34 54.77
CA GLY A 945 42.83 -29.15 54.58
C GLY A 945 43.57 -28.05 53.79
N VAL A 946 44.08 -28.42 52.62
CA VAL A 946 44.89 -27.58 51.75
C VAL A 946 44.01 -26.53 51.06
N ARG A 947 44.53 -25.30 50.99
CA ARG A 947 43.92 -24.15 50.31
C ARG A 947 44.89 -23.61 49.27
N ALA A 948 44.35 -23.22 48.13
CA ALA A 948 45.00 -22.44 47.11
C ALA A 948 44.60 -20.97 47.26
N ASP A 949 45.55 -20.16 47.71
CA ASP A 949 45.45 -18.71 47.84
C ASP A 949 46.21 -18.09 46.67
N GLY A 950 45.50 -17.48 45.73
CA GLY A 950 46.09 -17.10 44.45
C GLY A 950 45.26 -16.16 43.60
N GLY A 951 45.70 -16.03 42.35
CA GLY A 951 45.03 -15.20 41.37
C GLY A 951 45.42 -15.60 39.95
N GLY A 952 44.61 -15.16 38.99
CA GLY A 952 44.84 -15.48 37.60
C GLY A 952 44.35 -14.40 36.64
N VAL A 953 44.92 -14.44 35.44
CA VAL A 953 44.52 -13.62 34.29
C VAL A 953 44.15 -14.54 33.15
N SER A 954 42.93 -14.37 32.64
CA SER A 954 42.43 -15.04 31.44
C SER A 954 42.24 -14.02 30.34
N LEU A 955 42.60 -14.38 29.12
CA LEU A 955 42.46 -13.59 27.90
C LEU A 955 41.67 -14.40 26.89
N SER A 956 40.74 -13.76 26.17
CA SER A 956 39.94 -14.36 25.11
C SER A 956 39.87 -13.45 23.90
N TYR A 957 40.12 -14.01 22.72
CA TYR A 957 39.91 -13.36 21.43
C TYR A 957 38.90 -14.19 20.64
N ASP A 958 37.62 -13.84 20.75
CA ASP A 958 36.52 -14.43 19.99
C ASP A 958 35.63 -13.32 19.43
N LYS A 959 35.64 -13.15 18.11
CA LYS A 959 34.81 -12.16 17.41
C LYS A 959 33.36 -12.63 17.21
N GLY A 960 32.99 -13.79 17.74
CA GLY A 960 31.69 -14.44 17.52
C GLY A 960 31.63 -15.26 16.23
N GLU A 961 32.64 -15.17 15.38
CA GLU A 961 32.79 -15.92 14.13
C GLU A 961 33.15 -17.41 14.39
N ALA A 962 33.69 -18.09 13.38
CA ALA A 962 34.04 -19.51 13.46
C ALA A 962 35.25 -19.81 14.37
N ASN A 963 36.10 -18.84 14.71
CA ASN A 963 37.35 -19.07 15.43
C ASN A 963 37.38 -18.33 16.76
N GLY A 964 37.99 -18.95 17.77
CA GLY A 964 38.36 -18.26 19.00
C GLY A 964 39.63 -18.83 19.63
N VAL A 965 40.37 -17.97 20.32
CA VAL A 965 41.58 -18.32 21.07
C VAL A 965 41.46 -17.81 22.49
N TRP A 966 41.95 -18.57 23.45
CA TRP A 966 42.01 -18.16 24.85
C TRP A 966 43.32 -18.61 25.50
N SER A 967 43.72 -17.88 26.55
CA SER A 967 44.88 -18.19 27.38
C SER A 967 44.58 -17.83 28.82
N SER A 968 45.03 -18.64 29.78
CA SER A 968 44.88 -18.38 31.21
C SER A 968 46.17 -18.67 31.94
N LEU A 969 46.59 -17.76 32.81
CA LEU A 969 47.76 -17.90 33.67
C LEU A 969 47.32 -17.69 35.12
N GLY A 970 47.62 -18.66 35.99
CA GLY A 970 47.32 -18.61 37.43
C GLY A 970 48.55 -18.89 38.28
N VAL A 971 48.61 -18.25 39.45
CA VAL A 971 49.66 -18.43 40.45
C VAL A 971 49.02 -18.56 41.82
N ASP A 972 49.31 -19.66 42.52
CA ASP A 972 48.69 -19.99 43.79
C ASP A 972 49.76 -20.37 44.84
N GLN A 973 49.62 -19.86 46.07
CA GLN A 973 50.27 -20.42 47.25
C GLN A 973 49.37 -21.52 47.82
N LEU A 974 49.98 -22.65 48.19
CA LEU A 974 49.28 -23.83 48.70
C LEU A 974 49.68 -24.04 50.17
N THR A 975 48.71 -23.89 51.06
CA THR A 975 48.92 -24.02 52.52
C THR A 975 47.87 -24.93 53.14
N GLY A 976 48.22 -25.60 54.25
CA GLY A 976 47.30 -26.50 54.94
C GLY A 976 47.67 -26.67 56.41
N LYS A 977 46.75 -27.23 57.20
CA LYS A 977 47.00 -27.50 58.62
C LYS A 977 48.08 -28.59 58.73
N ASN A 978 49.22 -28.26 59.33
CA ASN A 978 50.32 -29.22 59.51
C ASN A 978 50.77 -29.87 58.18
N VAL A 979 50.71 -29.12 57.08
CA VAL A 979 51.22 -29.49 55.75
C VAL A 979 52.36 -28.55 55.41
N ALA A 980 53.39 -29.03 54.71
CA ALA A 980 54.46 -28.16 54.22
C ALA A 980 53.93 -27.16 53.19
N ASP A 981 54.38 -25.90 53.26
CA ASP A 981 54.01 -24.88 52.28
C ASP A 981 54.52 -25.23 50.88
N ASN A 982 53.70 -24.95 49.88
CA ASN A 982 53.98 -25.18 48.46
C ASN A 982 53.45 -24.01 47.62
N TRP A 983 53.78 -23.95 46.35
CA TRP A 983 53.20 -22.98 45.41
C TRP A 983 53.15 -23.59 44.01
N ARG A 984 52.28 -23.06 43.16
CA ARG A 984 52.15 -23.50 41.77
C ARG A 984 51.95 -22.35 40.80
N VAL A 985 52.38 -22.58 39.57
CA VAL A 985 52.06 -21.75 38.40
C VAL A 985 51.40 -22.65 37.36
N ARG A 986 50.27 -22.22 36.82
CA ARG A 986 49.52 -22.94 35.80
C ARG A 986 49.27 -22.04 34.60
N TRP A 987 49.70 -22.48 33.42
CA TRP A 987 49.41 -21.82 32.16
C TRP A 987 48.61 -22.76 31.26
N MET A 988 47.53 -22.24 30.68
CA MET A 988 46.63 -22.99 29.81
C MET A 988 46.34 -22.14 28.57
N THR A 989 46.30 -22.77 27.41
CA THR A 989 45.92 -22.12 26.15
C THR A 989 45.00 -23.01 25.37
N GLY A 990 44.09 -22.41 24.61
CA GLY A 990 43.24 -23.16 23.71
C GLY A 990 42.87 -22.39 22.46
N TYR A 991 42.73 -23.13 21.36
CA TYR A 991 42.11 -22.68 20.13
C TYR A 991 40.86 -23.53 19.91
N TYR A 992 39.78 -22.92 19.43
CA TYR A 992 38.60 -23.65 19.00
C TYR A 992 38.05 -23.12 17.68
N TYR A 993 37.50 -24.05 16.91
CA TYR A 993 36.83 -23.84 15.65
C TYR A 993 35.38 -24.33 15.74
N LYS A 994 34.42 -23.46 15.44
CA LYS A 994 32.99 -23.75 15.43
C LYS A 994 32.62 -24.33 14.05
N VAL A 995 32.71 -25.66 13.92
CA VAL A 995 32.35 -26.43 12.72
C VAL A 995 30.88 -26.20 12.33
N ILE A 996 30.00 -26.14 13.33
CA ILE A 996 28.60 -25.73 13.19
C ILE A 996 28.36 -24.58 14.17
N ASN A 997 27.80 -23.48 13.69
CA ASN A 997 27.49 -22.29 14.49
C ASN A 997 26.09 -21.76 14.15
N GLU A 998 25.06 -22.51 14.51
CA GLU A 998 23.65 -22.15 14.36
C GLU A 998 23.07 -21.72 15.72
N ASP A 999 21.93 -21.02 15.72
CA ASP A 999 21.28 -20.53 16.94
C ASP A 999 20.96 -21.63 17.96
N ASN A 1000 20.62 -22.82 17.46
CA ASN A 1000 20.17 -23.96 18.28
C ASN A 1000 21.11 -25.18 18.21
N ARG A 1001 22.24 -25.07 17.49
CA ARG A 1001 23.22 -26.16 17.34
C ARG A 1001 24.63 -25.58 17.19
N ARG A 1002 25.55 -26.04 18.04
CA ARG A 1002 26.97 -25.67 17.98
C ARG A 1002 27.83 -26.92 18.05
N VAL A 1003 28.75 -27.08 17.11
CA VAL A 1003 29.76 -28.15 17.13
C VAL A 1003 31.12 -27.49 17.08
N THR A 1004 31.96 -27.76 18.06
CA THR A 1004 33.31 -27.20 18.14
C THR A 1004 34.36 -28.29 18.19
N VAL A 1005 35.49 -28.03 17.55
CA VAL A 1005 36.72 -28.81 17.66
C VAL A 1005 37.82 -27.86 18.10
N GLY A 1006 38.64 -28.28 19.06
CA GLY A 1006 39.71 -27.42 19.58
C GLY A 1006 41.03 -28.14 19.79
N LEU A 1007 42.01 -27.36 20.23
CA LEU A 1007 43.33 -27.78 20.67
C LEU A 1007 43.63 -27.05 21.98
N ASN A 1008 43.86 -27.78 23.06
CA ASN A 1008 44.19 -27.21 24.36
C ASN A 1008 45.58 -27.68 24.82
N ASN A 1009 46.34 -26.78 25.42
CA ASN A 1009 47.64 -27.04 26.03
C ASN A 1009 47.62 -26.62 27.50
N MET A 1010 48.21 -27.44 28.37
CA MET A 1010 48.35 -27.13 29.80
C MET A 1010 49.79 -27.34 30.24
N LEU A 1011 50.32 -26.38 30.99
CA LEU A 1011 51.68 -26.35 31.51
C LEU A 1011 51.65 -25.96 32.98
N TRP A 1012 51.94 -26.91 33.88
CA TRP A 1012 51.90 -26.68 35.32
C TRP A 1012 53.25 -26.97 35.96
N HIS A 1013 53.58 -26.19 36.99
CA HIS A 1013 54.76 -26.35 37.82
C HIS A 1013 54.37 -26.17 39.29
N TYR A 1014 54.78 -27.10 40.14
CA TYR A 1014 54.68 -27.02 41.59
C TYR A 1014 56.09 -27.04 42.20
N ASP A 1015 56.30 -26.31 43.29
CA ASP A 1015 57.59 -26.25 43.99
C ASP A 1015 58.00 -27.62 44.54
N LYS A 1016 57.06 -28.28 45.23
CA LYS A 1016 57.26 -29.55 45.94
C LYS A 1016 56.20 -30.56 45.54
N ASP A 1017 56.58 -31.84 45.54
CA ASP A 1017 55.64 -32.94 45.43
C ASP A 1017 55.12 -33.29 46.83
N LEU A 1018 53.88 -32.87 47.11
CA LEU A 1018 53.17 -33.16 48.35
C LEU A 1018 51.94 -34.05 48.10
N SER A 1019 52.03 -34.88 47.05
CA SER A 1019 50.96 -35.81 46.66
C SER A 1019 50.79 -37.01 47.58
N GLY A 1020 51.79 -37.32 48.41
CA GLY A 1020 51.70 -38.38 49.40
C GLY A 1020 50.76 -38.02 50.57
N TYR A 1021 50.46 -39.04 51.37
CA TYR A 1021 49.46 -38.98 52.45
C TYR A 1021 50.08 -39.14 53.84
N THR A 1022 51.41 -39.06 53.97
CA THR A 1022 52.11 -39.07 55.25
C THR A 1022 51.94 -37.73 55.99
N LEU A 1023 52.14 -37.73 57.30
CA LEU A 1023 52.01 -36.53 58.13
C LEU A 1023 52.98 -35.43 57.66
N GLY A 1024 52.46 -34.26 57.31
CA GLY A 1024 53.25 -33.16 56.74
C GLY A 1024 53.10 -33.01 55.23
N GLN A 1025 52.62 -34.04 54.51
CA GLN A 1025 52.21 -33.94 53.11
C GLN A 1025 50.71 -33.66 52.98
N GLY A 1026 50.23 -33.42 51.75
CA GLY A 1026 48.90 -32.85 51.50
C GLY A 1026 47.91 -33.73 50.76
N GLY A 1027 48.32 -34.86 50.18
CA GLY A 1027 47.42 -35.77 49.45
C GLY A 1027 46.78 -35.14 48.20
N TYR A 1028 47.50 -34.25 47.51
CA TYR A 1028 47.03 -33.59 46.29
C TYR A 1028 48.07 -33.64 45.17
N TYR A 1029 47.60 -33.78 43.92
CA TYR A 1029 48.47 -33.84 42.75
C TYR A 1029 49.30 -32.56 42.58
N SER A 1030 50.64 -32.69 42.63
CA SER A 1030 51.59 -31.57 42.68
C SER A 1030 52.92 -31.86 41.97
N PRO A 1031 52.89 -32.18 40.66
CA PRO A 1031 54.10 -32.46 39.89
C PRO A 1031 54.95 -31.20 39.67
N GLN A 1032 56.27 -31.37 39.67
CA GLN A 1032 57.20 -30.29 39.32
C GLN A 1032 57.11 -29.94 37.83
N GLU A 1033 56.81 -30.90 36.97
CA GLU A 1033 56.57 -30.64 35.55
C GLU A 1033 55.30 -31.39 35.12
N TYR A 1034 54.32 -30.67 34.59
CA TYR A 1034 53.17 -31.26 33.91
C TYR A 1034 52.93 -30.56 32.59
N VAL A 1035 52.86 -31.35 31.52
CA VAL A 1035 52.57 -30.89 30.17
C VAL A 1035 51.43 -31.74 29.61
N SER A 1036 50.40 -31.12 29.07
CA SER A 1036 49.28 -31.84 28.44
C SER A 1036 48.85 -31.16 27.14
N PHE A 1037 48.58 -31.96 26.13
CA PHE A 1037 48.02 -31.55 24.83
C PHE A 1037 46.73 -32.34 24.62
N SER A 1038 45.63 -31.67 24.30
CA SER A 1038 44.34 -32.33 24.11
C SER A 1038 43.53 -31.79 22.94
N VAL A 1039 42.72 -32.66 22.35
CA VAL A 1039 41.85 -32.35 21.21
C VAL A 1039 40.39 -32.54 21.64
N PRO A 1040 39.73 -31.50 22.18
CA PRO A 1040 38.32 -31.57 22.53
C PRO A 1040 37.42 -31.45 21.30
N VAL A 1041 36.35 -32.24 21.30
CA VAL A 1041 35.19 -32.11 20.41
C VAL A 1041 33.95 -31.95 21.27
N THR A 1042 33.14 -30.93 21.01
CA THR A 1042 31.86 -30.75 21.70
C THR A 1042 30.73 -30.52 20.73
N TRP A 1043 29.57 -31.11 21.01
CA TRP A 1043 28.32 -30.91 20.31
C TRP A 1043 27.26 -30.47 21.31
N ARG A 1044 26.80 -29.23 21.16
CA ARG A 1044 25.69 -28.64 21.89
C ARG A 1044 24.49 -28.49 20.99
N GLN A 1045 23.30 -28.83 21.49
CA GLN A 1045 22.07 -28.62 20.75
C GLN A 1045 20.89 -28.40 21.70
N ARG A 1046 19.98 -27.52 21.29
CA ARG A 1046 18.70 -27.31 21.95
C ARG A 1046 17.53 -27.47 21.01
N THR A 1047 16.38 -27.76 21.60
CA THR A 1047 15.06 -27.78 20.97
C THR A 1047 14.11 -26.95 21.83
N ALA A 1048 12.80 -26.98 21.55
CA ALA A 1048 11.81 -26.24 22.32
C ALA A 1048 11.85 -26.50 23.84
N ASN A 1049 12.13 -27.75 24.26
CA ASN A 1049 12.05 -28.16 25.68
C ASN A 1049 13.24 -29.03 26.13
N TRP A 1050 14.26 -29.22 25.29
CA TRP A 1050 15.46 -29.98 25.64
C TRP A 1050 16.70 -29.21 25.27
N SER A 1051 17.76 -29.37 26.05
CA SER A 1051 19.12 -28.96 25.70
C SER A 1051 20.10 -30.03 26.15
N TRP A 1052 21.15 -30.25 25.37
CA TRP A 1052 22.19 -31.20 25.72
C TRP A 1052 23.56 -30.78 25.20
N GLU A 1053 24.59 -31.31 25.86
CA GLU A 1053 25.98 -31.27 25.43
C GLU A 1053 26.54 -32.69 25.41
N LEU A 1054 27.18 -33.07 24.31
CA LEU A 1054 28.01 -34.27 24.23
C LEU A 1054 29.42 -33.82 23.89
N GLY A 1055 30.37 -34.11 24.78
CA GLY A 1055 31.76 -33.70 24.64
C GLY A 1055 32.70 -34.86 24.89
N GLY A 1056 33.84 -34.84 24.22
CA GLY A 1056 34.94 -35.74 24.51
C GLY A 1056 36.27 -35.13 24.13
N SER A 1057 37.34 -35.50 24.83
CA SER A 1057 38.69 -35.04 24.54
C SER A 1057 39.66 -36.20 24.65
N VAL A 1058 40.56 -36.33 23.68
CA VAL A 1058 41.73 -37.22 23.79
C VAL A 1058 42.92 -36.35 24.12
N SER A 1059 43.70 -36.75 25.13
CA SER A 1059 44.86 -36.03 25.60
C SER A 1059 46.11 -36.89 25.62
N TRP A 1060 47.26 -36.28 25.42
CA TRP A 1060 48.55 -36.83 25.80
C TRP A 1060 49.15 -35.95 26.87
N SER A 1061 49.66 -36.54 27.95
CA SER A 1061 50.32 -35.81 29.02
C SER A 1061 51.65 -36.43 29.44
N HIS A 1062 52.51 -35.58 29.98
CA HIS A 1062 53.77 -35.91 30.64
C HIS A 1062 53.77 -35.30 32.04
N SER A 1063 54.20 -36.08 33.03
CA SER A 1063 54.31 -35.66 34.42
C SER A 1063 55.66 -36.10 34.99
N ARG A 1064 56.29 -35.23 35.78
CA ARG A 1064 57.51 -35.51 36.52
C ARG A 1064 57.44 -34.96 37.94
N THR A 1065 57.83 -35.79 38.90
CA THR A 1065 58.03 -35.43 40.30
C THR A 1065 59.50 -35.62 40.71
N LYS A 1066 59.97 -34.81 41.66
CA LYS A 1066 61.29 -34.94 42.29
C LYS A 1066 61.17 -35.74 43.58
N THR A 1067 62.29 -36.31 44.02
CA THR A 1067 62.36 -36.97 45.33
C THR A 1067 62.18 -35.93 46.43
N GLU A 1068 61.26 -36.18 47.36
CA GLU A 1068 60.92 -35.29 48.48
C GLU A 1068 61.04 -36.03 49.81
N ALA A 1069 61.17 -35.28 50.91
CA ALA A 1069 61.14 -35.89 52.24
C ALA A 1069 59.75 -36.50 52.51
N ARG A 1070 59.69 -37.76 52.96
CA ARG A 1070 58.43 -38.42 53.34
C ARG A 1070 57.73 -37.67 54.48
N TYR A 1071 58.52 -37.11 55.40
CA TYR A 1071 58.06 -36.30 56.52
C TYR A 1071 58.69 -34.90 56.45
N PRO A 1072 58.16 -33.97 55.65
CA PRO A 1072 58.78 -32.67 55.40
C PRO A 1072 58.78 -31.75 56.64
N LEU A 1073 57.96 -32.04 57.65
CA LEU A 1073 57.82 -31.28 58.89
C LEU A 1073 58.23 -32.14 60.11
N LEU A 1074 59.53 -32.30 60.32
CA LEU A 1074 60.10 -33.16 61.37
C LEU A 1074 59.69 -32.79 62.81
N ASN A 1075 59.28 -31.54 63.05
CA ASN A 1075 58.75 -31.08 64.33
C ASN A 1075 57.42 -31.76 64.70
N LEU A 1076 56.69 -32.31 63.73
CA LEU A 1076 55.45 -33.06 63.96
C LEU A 1076 55.71 -34.50 64.40
N ILE A 1077 56.90 -35.05 64.11
CA ILE A 1077 57.26 -36.45 64.37
C ILE A 1077 57.76 -36.60 65.83
N PRO A 1078 57.37 -37.68 66.54
CA PRO A 1078 57.86 -37.95 67.89
C PRO A 1078 59.39 -38.00 67.95
N SER A 1079 59.99 -37.47 69.02
CA SER A 1079 61.45 -37.33 69.12
C SER A 1079 62.21 -38.65 68.97
N GLN A 1080 61.62 -39.76 69.43
CA GLN A 1080 62.24 -41.09 69.32
C GLN A 1080 62.38 -41.61 67.88
N TYR A 1081 61.57 -41.12 66.94
CA TYR A 1081 61.55 -41.57 65.54
C TYR A 1081 62.02 -40.47 64.57
N ARG A 1082 62.34 -39.28 65.08
CA ARG A 1082 62.65 -38.11 64.25
C ARG A 1082 63.94 -38.27 63.43
N HIS A 1083 64.93 -39.00 63.95
CA HIS A 1083 66.16 -39.27 63.22
C HIS A 1083 65.90 -40.16 62.01
N ASP A 1084 65.22 -41.29 62.21
CA ASP A 1084 64.88 -42.23 61.13
C ASP A 1084 63.97 -41.55 60.10
N ALA A 1085 62.96 -40.81 60.56
CA ALA A 1085 62.07 -40.04 59.69
C ALA A 1085 62.79 -38.99 58.83
N SER A 1086 63.92 -38.44 59.28
CA SER A 1086 64.72 -37.47 58.53
C SER A 1086 65.46 -38.08 57.32
N GLN A 1087 65.61 -39.40 57.29
CA GLN A 1087 66.29 -40.13 56.20
C GLN A 1087 65.29 -40.71 55.18
N LEU A 1088 63.99 -40.66 55.48
CA LEU A 1088 62.96 -41.22 54.61
C LEU A 1088 62.54 -40.23 53.53
N THR A 1089 62.45 -40.74 52.31
CA THR A 1089 62.06 -39.96 51.13
C THR A 1089 60.96 -40.69 50.35
N GLU A 1090 60.15 -39.92 49.62
CA GLU A 1090 59.33 -40.43 48.52
C GLU A 1090 60.11 -40.25 47.23
N GLU A 1091 60.32 -41.34 46.48
CA GLU A 1091 61.11 -41.31 45.25
C GLU A 1091 60.38 -40.55 44.14
N GLY A 1092 61.09 -39.64 43.47
CA GLY A 1092 60.57 -38.94 42.31
C GLY A 1092 60.26 -39.88 41.15
N SER A 1093 59.25 -39.54 40.36
CA SER A 1093 58.78 -40.34 39.23
C SER A 1093 58.70 -39.52 37.94
N SER A 1094 58.69 -40.18 36.79
CA SER A 1094 58.38 -39.54 35.52
C SER A 1094 57.56 -40.49 34.66
N SER A 1095 56.47 -39.99 34.08
CA SER A 1095 55.60 -40.80 33.21
C SER A 1095 54.98 -39.96 32.11
N SER A 1096 54.64 -40.61 31.00
CA SER A 1096 53.78 -40.04 29.96
C SER A 1096 52.65 -41.01 29.61
N GLY A 1097 51.58 -40.51 29.03
CA GLY A 1097 50.49 -41.38 28.59
C GLY A 1097 49.40 -40.64 27.82
N VAL A 1098 48.56 -41.43 27.17
CA VAL A 1098 47.32 -40.96 26.56
C VAL A 1098 46.20 -41.13 27.58
N GLY A 1099 45.37 -40.10 27.71
CA GLY A 1099 44.15 -40.11 28.51
C GLY A 1099 42.96 -39.65 27.68
N TYR A 1100 41.77 -39.70 28.27
CA TYR A 1100 40.58 -39.13 27.66
C TYR A 1100 39.61 -38.60 28.70
N THR A 1101 38.76 -37.68 28.26
CA THR A 1101 37.58 -37.24 29.01
C THR A 1101 36.34 -37.42 28.14
N ALA A 1102 35.21 -37.73 28.77
CA ALA A 1102 33.93 -37.85 28.09
C ALA A 1102 32.83 -37.25 28.96
N ARG A 1103 31.99 -36.42 28.36
CA ARG A 1103 30.98 -35.63 29.05
C ARG A 1103 29.66 -35.71 28.32
N ALA A 1104 28.58 -35.93 29.07
CA ALA A 1104 27.22 -35.86 28.58
C ALA A 1104 26.36 -35.06 29.57
N LEU A 1105 25.73 -33.98 29.10
CA LEU A 1105 24.78 -33.16 29.86
C LEU A 1105 23.45 -33.16 29.14
N ILE A 1106 22.36 -33.26 29.88
CA ILE A 1106 21.01 -33.13 29.34
C ILE A 1106 20.12 -32.38 30.33
N GLU A 1107 19.30 -31.47 29.82
CA GLU A 1107 18.27 -30.77 30.58
C GLU A 1107 16.96 -30.75 29.80
N ARG A 1108 15.86 -30.94 30.52
CA ARG A 1108 14.51 -30.85 29.98
C ARG A 1108 13.68 -29.85 30.77
N ARG A 1109 12.97 -28.99 30.06
CA ARG A 1109 11.85 -28.22 30.60
C ARG A 1109 10.63 -29.13 30.76
N VAL A 1110 10.17 -29.31 31.99
CA VAL A 1110 8.98 -30.09 32.35
C VAL A 1110 7.74 -29.20 32.26
N THR A 1111 7.81 -28.02 32.86
CA THR A 1111 6.82 -26.94 32.76
C THR A 1111 7.56 -25.61 32.63
N SER A 1112 6.84 -24.48 32.54
CA SER A 1112 7.48 -23.15 32.58
C SER A 1112 8.35 -22.96 33.83
N ASN A 1113 7.97 -23.54 34.97
CA ASN A 1113 8.67 -23.37 36.23
C ASN A 1113 9.70 -24.47 36.53
N TRP A 1114 9.56 -25.68 35.96
CA TRP A 1114 10.36 -26.83 36.37
C TRP A 1114 11.28 -27.33 35.27
N PHE A 1115 12.56 -27.46 35.60
CA PHE A 1115 13.63 -27.97 34.76
C PHE A 1115 14.30 -29.13 35.47
N VAL A 1116 14.58 -30.22 34.76
CA VAL A 1116 15.28 -31.39 35.31
C VAL A 1116 16.46 -31.69 34.40
N GLY A 1117 17.62 -31.91 34.99
CA GLY A 1117 18.82 -32.25 34.24
C GLY A 1117 19.66 -33.33 34.90
N ALA A 1118 20.56 -33.87 34.09
CA ALA A 1118 21.50 -34.91 34.47
C ALA A 1118 22.82 -34.67 33.75
N ALA A 1119 23.93 -35.01 34.40
CA ALA A 1119 25.22 -35.01 33.75
C ALA A 1119 26.09 -36.19 34.20
N VAL A 1120 26.95 -36.63 33.29
CA VAL A 1120 28.04 -37.56 33.57
C VAL A 1120 29.31 -36.97 32.99
N ASP A 1121 30.35 -36.90 33.82
CA ASP A 1121 31.69 -36.45 33.46
C ASP A 1121 32.69 -37.55 33.83
N ILE A 1122 33.24 -38.19 32.81
CA ILE A 1122 34.21 -39.28 32.94
C ILE A 1122 35.60 -38.68 32.74
N GLN A 1123 36.40 -38.74 33.80
CA GLN A 1123 37.80 -38.32 33.81
C GLN A 1123 38.69 -39.56 33.83
N GLN A 1124 39.38 -39.81 32.72
CA GLN A 1124 40.39 -40.86 32.57
C GLN A 1124 41.71 -40.26 32.06
N ALA A 1125 42.02 -39.06 32.54
CA ALA A 1125 43.30 -38.41 32.36
C ALA A 1125 44.23 -38.72 33.56
N LYS A 1126 45.55 -38.75 33.33
CA LYS A 1126 46.56 -39.07 34.37
C LYS A 1126 46.80 -37.93 35.38
N ASP A 1127 45.87 -36.99 35.52
CA ASP A 1127 45.96 -35.83 36.41
C ASP A 1127 45.19 -36.00 37.73
N TYR A 1128 44.66 -37.20 38.00
CA TYR A 1128 43.99 -37.58 39.26
C TYR A 1128 42.70 -36.80 39.55
N THR A 1129 42.05 -36.28 38.51
CA THR A 1129 40.74 -35.62 38.63
C THR A 1129 39.61 -36.65 38.81
N PRO A 1130 38.67 -36.47 39.77
CA PRO A 1130 37.57 -37.41 39.97
C PRO A 1130 36.56 -37.38 38.81
N SER A 1131 35.83 -38.48 38.62
CA SER A 1131 34.66 -38.52 37.74
C SER A 1131 33.40 -38.13 38.51
N HIS A 1132 32.40 -37.58 37.80
CA HIS A 1132 31.15 -37.06 38.39
C HIS A 1132 29.92 -37.64 37.69
N ALA A 1133 28.86 -37.85 38.46
CA ALA A 1133 27.55 -38.25 37.99
C ALA A 1133 26.47 -37.56 38.82
N LEU A 1134 25.72 -36.65 38.20
CA LEU A 1134 24.82 -35.74 38.90
C LEU A 1134 23.40 -35.72 38.32
N LEU A 1135 22.47 -35.34 39.18
CA LEU A 1135 21.06 -35.09 38.88
C LEU A 1135 20.61 -33.80 39.55
N TYR A 1136 19.90 -32.95 38.84
CA TYR A 1136 19.35 -31.72 39.40
C TYR A 1136 17.93 -31.42 38.98
N VAL A 1137 17.27 -30.64 39.82
CA VAL A 1137 16.00 -29.98 39.54
C VAL A 1137 16.15 -28.49 39.80
N ARG A 1138 15.72 -27.67 38.84
CA ARG A 1138 15.67 -26.21 38.95
C ARG A 1138 14.23 -25.72 38.86
N TYR A 1139 13.87 -24.88 39.82
CA TYR A 1139 12.62 -24.15 39.87
C TYR A 1139 12.84 -22.69 39.50
N SER A 1140 12.08 -22.19 38.52
CA SER A 1140 11.98 -20.79 38.11
C SER A 1140 10.66 -20.24 38.65
N ALA A 1141 10.72 -19.21 39.49
CA ALA A 1141 9.53 -18.66 40.15
C ALA A 1141 8.60 -17.96 39.15
N SER A 1142 9.16 -17.21 38.20
CA SER A 1142 8.38 -16.40 37.25
C SER A 1142 7.92 -17.21 36.02
N GLY A 1143 8.56 -18.36 35.78
CA GLY A 1143 8.31 -19.24 34.64
C GLY A 1143 9.10 -18.82 33.41
N TRP A 1144 9.70 -19.78 32.71
CA TRP A 1144 10.52 -19.54 31.52
C TRP A 1144 10.07 -20.40 30.34
N GLN A 1145 9.49 -19.74 29.33
CA GLN A 1145 9.12 -20.35 28.05
C GLN A 1145 10.03 -19.96 26.88
N GLY A 1146 11.08 -19.15 27.10
CA GLY A 1146 12.07 -18.79 26.08
C GLY A 1146 13.01 -19.93 25.71
N ASP A 1147 14.17 -19.63 25.13
CA ASP A 1147 15.11 -20.68 24.72
C ASP A 1147 15.73 -21.40 25.91
N MET A 1148 15.99 -22.71 25.77
CA MET A 1148 16.78 -23.46 26.74
C MET A 1148 18.24 -22.98 26.76
N ASP A 1149 18.91 -23.13 27.90
CA ASP A 1149 20.34 -22.82 28.04
C ASP A 1149 21.16 -23.71 27.09
N ILE A 1150 22.19 -23.16 26.46
CA ILE A 1150 23.08 -23.93 25.55
C ILE A 1150 24.56 -23.59 25.85
N PRO A 1151 25.29 -24.45 26.59
CA PRO A 1151 24.87 -25.75 27.13
C PRO A 1151 23.99 -25.63 28.40
N PRO A 1152 23.36 -26.73 28.86
CA PRO A 1152 22.82 -26.83 30.21
C PRO A 1152 23.83 -26.39 31.27
N GLN A 1153 23.36 -25.79 32.36
CA GLN A 1153 24.21 -25.20 33.41
C GLN A 1153 23.97 -25.90 34.76
N PRO A 1154 24.47 -27.13 35.01
CA PRO A 1154 24.40 -27.75 36.34
C PRO A 1154 25.16 -26.91 37.39
N LEU A 1155 24.92 -27.18 38.67
CA LEU A 1155 25.70 -26.55 39.73
C LEU A 1155 27.11 -27.14 39.74
N VAL A 1156 28.11 -26.29 39.97
CA VAL A 1156 29.47 -26.75 40.28
C VAL A 1156 29.60 -26.81 41.81
N PRO A 1157 30.08 -27.92 42.42
CA PRO A 1157 30.35 -27.99 43.85
C PRO A 1157 31.17 -26.78 44.31
N TYR A 1158 30.80 -26.17 45.44
CA TYR A 1158 31.44 -24.91 45.88
C TYR A 1158 32.96 -25.05 46.12
N ALA A 1159 33.42 -26.28 46.36
CA ALA A 1159 34.83 -26.60 46.51
C ALA A 1159 35.65 -26.46 45.21
N ASP A 1160 35.00 -26.52 44.05
CA ASP A 1160 35.63 -26.62 42.72
C ASP A 1160 35.51 -25.32 41.89
N TRP A 1161 35.20 -24.19 42.56
CA TRP A 1161 34.95 -22.88 41.94
C TRP A 1161 36.18 -22.12 41.48
#